data_AF-A0A918X1R9-F1
#
_entry.id   AF-A0A918X1R9-F1
#
_cell.length_a   1.000
_cell.length_b   1.000
_cell.length_c   1.000
_cell.angle_alpha   90.00
_cell.angle_beta   90.00
_cell.angle_gamma   90.00
#
_symmetry.space_group_name_H-M   'P 1'
#
loop_
_entity.id
_entity.type
_entity.pdbx_description
1 polymer ?
#
loop_
_entity_poly.entity_id
_entity_poly.type
_entity_poly.pdbx_seq_one_letter_code
_entity_poly.pdbx_strand_id
1 'polypeptide(L)'
;MTPKSAAAAARATVYGYPRQGGNRELKKAVEGYWKGRVTADALKETAAGLRRTNWEQLAAAGLHEVPTGDFSYYDHVLDTSVMVGAVPARHRQAVDADSLDGYFAMARGNQDVAPLEMTKWFDTNYHYLVPELGPDTVFTADSTKQVGELKEALALGLAARPVLVGPVTYLLLAKPAPGVAADFEPLTLLDRLLPVYAEVLADLRAAGAEWVQLDEPALVQDRTPAELNATARAYRDLGALTDRPQLLVASYFDRLGDALPVLAKAPVEGLALDFTGPAAANLDALAAVGGLPGKRLVAGVVNGRNIWINDYEKSLATLGTLLGLADRVDVAASCSLLHVPVDATAERDIDPQVLRWLAFARQKTAEIVTLAKGLAQGTGSITADLARNRADLASRTNSPITHDPAVRARVDAVTDADGRRSAPYEQRTEAQRAALGLPLLPTTTIGSFPQTTELRTARADLRAGRIDTAGYEERIKNEIRDVLAFQEKAGIDVLVHGEPERNDMVQYFAEQLTGYLATQHGWVQSYGTRYVRPPVLAGDISRPEPMTVRWISYANSLTDRPVKGMLTGPVTMLAWSFVRDDQPLGDTARQVALALRDEINDLEAAGTSVIQVDEPALRETLPLRTADHAAYLEWATESFRLTTSGVRPDTQIHTHMCYAEFGDIVQAIDDLDADVISLEAARSHMQVARELASHGYPREAGPGVYDIHSPRIPSAEEAAALLRKGLEAIPPQRLWVNPDCGLKTRGWPETRASLENLVAAARTVRAELA
;
A
#
# COMPACT_ATOMS: atom_id res chain seq x y z
N MET A 1 27.68 37.60 -29.00
CA MET A 1 26.88 36.40 -28.70
C MET A 1 25.66 36.86 -27.93
N THR A 2 24.51 36.88 -28.60
CA THR A 2 23.21 37.24 -28.04
C THR A 2 22.84 36.25 -26.93
N PRO A 3 22.26 36.71 -25.80
CA PRO A 3 21.75 35.80 -24.78
C PRO A 3 20.59 35.02 -25.43
N LYS A 4 20.77 33.71 -25.61
CA LYS A 4 19.62 32.83 -25.90
C LYS A 4 18.60 33.08 -24.80
N SER A 5 17.44 33.62 -25.14
CA SER A 5 16.32 33.75 -24.21
C SER A 5 15.79 32.35 -23.93
N ALA A 6 16.46 31.63 -23.03
CA ALA A 6 16.14 30.26 -22.65
C ALA A 6 15.03 30.19 -21.60
N ALA A 7 14.04 31.10 -21.65
CA ALA A 7 12.72 30.81 -21.10
C ALA A 7 12.00 29.90 -22.11
N ALA A 8 12.49 28.66 -22.29
CA ALA A 8 11.69 27.63 -22.92
C ALA A 8 10.44 27.49 -22.04
N ALA A 9 9.25 27.72 -22.61
CA ALA A 9 8.00 27.76 -21.85
C ALA A 9 7.85 26.47 -21.03
N ALA A 10 8.13 26.55 -19.73
CA ALA A 10 7.95 25.45 -18.79
C ALA A 10 6.50 24.97 -18.89
N ARG A 11 6.31 23.68 -19.17
CA ARG A 11 4.97 23.11 -19.37
C ARG A 11 4.52 22.35 -18.13
N ALA A 12 3.21 22.26 -17.95
CA ALA A 12 2.59 21.43 -16.94
C ALA A 12 2.26 20.04 -17.52
N THR A 13 2.57 18.98 -16.78
CA THR A 13 2.19 17.60 -17.14
C THR A 13 1.94 16.73 -15.89
N VAL A 14 1.36 15.54 -16.07
CA VAL A 14 1.17 14.52 -15.03
C VAL A 14 1.60 13.16 -15.57
N TYR A 15 2.00 12.24 -14.68
CA TYR A 15 2.41 10.87 -15.06
C TYR A 15 1.20 9.97 -15.35
N GLY A 16 0.08 10.21 -14.66
CA GLY A 16 -1.17 9.45 -14.74
C GLY A 16 -2.20 10.04 -13.77
N TYR A 17 -3.46 9.60 -13.88
CA TYR A 17 -4.57 10.17 -13.11
C TYR A 17 -5.45 9.11 -12.43
N PRO A 18 -6.17 9.42 -11.34
CA PRO A 18 -7.16 8.51 -10.77
C PRO A 18 -8.22 8.07 -11.79
N ARG A 19 -8.34 6.76 -11.98
CA ARG A 19 -9.25 6.13 -12.97
C ARG A 19 -10.64 5.79 -12.44
N GLN A 20 -10.88 5.96 -11.14
CA GLN A 20 -12.08 5.48 -10.47
C GLN A 20 -13.36 6.28 -10.80
N GLY A 21 -13.21 7.56 -11.14
CA GLY A 21 -14.31 8.53 -11.25
C GLY A 21 -14.73 9.10 -9.88
N GLY A 22 -15.44 10.24 -9.90
CA GLY A 22 -15.79 10.98 -8.68
C GLY A 22 -16.65 10.20 -7.68
N ASN A 23 -17.43 9.22 -8.16
CA ASN A 23 -18.27 8.36 -7.32
C ASN A 23 -17.95 6.86 -7.52
N ARG A 24 -16.70 6.55 -7.90
CA ARG A 24 -16.22 5.19 -8.20
C ARG A 24 -17.08 4.51 -9.26
N GLU A 25 -17.40 5.23 -10.33
CA GLU A 25 -18.16 4.74 -11.48
C GLU A 25 -17.51 3.50 -12.08
N LEU A 26 -16.17 3.47 -12.19
CA LEU A 26 -15.44 2.31 -12.71
C LEU A 26 -15.67 1.05 -11.86
N LYS A 27 -15.61 1.19 -10.52
CA LYS A 27 -15.91 0.11 -9.57
C LYS A 27 -17.28 -0.52 -9.87
N LYS A 28 -18.30 0.34 -9.99
CA LYS A 28 -19.70 -0.08 -10.15
C LYS A 28 -19.90 -0.77 -11.49
N ALA A 29 -19.28 -0.27 -12.56
CA ALA A 29 -19.36 -0.85 -13.89
C ALA A 29 -18.68 -2.22 -13.96
N VAL A 30 -17.44 -2.33 -13.47
CA VAL A 30 -16.69 -3.59 -13.47
C VAL A 30 -17.36 -4.66 -12.59
N GLU A 31 -17.80 -4.32 -11.37
CA GLU A 31 -18.56 -5.26 -10.53
C GLU A 31 -19.97 -5.55 -11.05
N GLY A 32 -20.54 -4.65 -11.85
CA GLY A 32 -21.76 -4.88 -12.61
C GLY A 32 -21.54 -5.94 -13.66
N TYR A 33 -20.44 -5.83 -14.41
CA TYR A 33 -20.04 -6.75 -15.47
C TYR A 33 -19.81 -8.16 -14.93
N TRP A 34 -19.01 -8.31 -13.87
CA TRP A 34 -18.77 -9.62 -13.23
C TRP A 34 -20.02 -10.29 -12.68
N LYS A 35 -21.09 -9.52 -12.41
CA LYS A 35 -22.38 -10.03 -11.92
C LYS A 35 -23.41 -10.21 -13.04
N GLY A 36 -23.02 -10.01 -14.31
CA GLY A 36 -23.93 -10.09 -15.46
C GLY A 36 -24.98 -8.97 -15.53
N ARG A 37 -24.82 -7.88 -14.75
CA ARG A 37 -25.76 -6.75 -14.71
C ARG A 37 -25.40 -5.61 -15.67
N VAL A 38 -24.15 -5.60 -16.15
CA VAL A 38 -23.61 -4.62 -17.11
C VAL A 38 -23.00 -5.41 -18.26
N THR A 39 -23.26 -5.02 -19.51
CA THR A 39 -22.69 -5.67 -20.69
C THR A 39 -21.25 -5.19 -20.95
N ALA A 40 -20.49 -5.92 -21.76
CA ALA A 40 -19.14 -5.52 -22.15
C ALA A 40 -19.12 -4.12 -22.80
N ASP A 41 -20.08 -3.83 -23.67
CA ASP A 41 -20.21 -2.53 -24.35
C ASP A 41 -20.50 -1.40 -23.37
N ALA A 42 -21.41 -1.61 -22.41
CA ALA A 42 -21.73 -0.61 -21.39
C ALA A 42 -20.53 -0.34 -20.45
N LEU A 43 -19.72 -1.37 -20.16
CA LEU A 43 -18.46 -1.21 -19.42
C LEU A 43 -17.45 -0.40 -20.23
N LYS A 44 -17.28 -0.69 -21.54
CA LYS A 44 -16.41 0.07 -22.45
C LYS A 44 -16.84 1.52 -22.59
N GLU A 45 -18.15 1.77 -22.71
CA GLU A 45 -18.72 3.12 -22.76
C GLU A 45 -18.45 3.90 -21.47
N THR A 46 -18.65 3.27 -20.30
CA THR A 46 -18.34 3.89 -19.00
C THR A 46 -16.85 4.25 -18.90
N ALA A 47 -15.96 3.34 -19.30
CA ALA A 47 -14.52 3.58 -19.30
C ALA A 47 -14.11 4.72 -20.24
N ALA A 48 -14.61 4.74 -21.48
CA ALA A 48 -14.36 5.81 -22.43
C ALA A 48 -14.89 7.17 -21.93
N GLY A 49 -16.06 7.18 -21.30
CA GLY A 49 -16.63 8.38 -20.68
C GLY A 49 -15.77 8.94 -19.55
N LEU A 50 -15.22 8.06 -18.70
CA LEU A 50 -14.30 8.44 -17.62
C LEU A 50 -12.98 8.99 -18.17
N ARG A 51 -12.37 8.33 -19.17
CA ARG A 51 -11.16 8.82 -19.83
C ARG A 51 -11.37 10.20 -20.44
N ARG A 52 -12.41 10.37 -21.26
CA ARG A 52 -12.77 11.66 -21.87
C ARG A 52 -12.90 12.75 -20.82
N THR A 53 -13.69 12.49 -19.77
CA THR A 53 -13.92 13.45 -18.69
C THR A 53 -12.61 13.85 -18.02
N ASN A 54 -11.73 12.89 -17.72
CA ASN A 54 -10.43 13.17 -17.11
C ASN A 54 -9.54 14.01 -18.04
N TRP A 55 -9.44 13.65 -19.31
CA TRP A 55 -8.60 14.38 -20.27
C TRP A 55 -9.08 15.81 -20.51
N GLU A 56 -10.39 16.01 -20.69
CA GLU A 56 -10.98 17.34 -20.84
C GLU A 56 -10.74 18.20 -19.59
N GLN A 57 -10.86 17.61 -18.39
CA GLN A 57 -10.59 18.33 -17.14
C GLN A 57 -9.12 18.71 -16.99
N LEU A 58 -8.19 17.80 -17.31
CA LEU A 58 -6.75 18.09 -17.27
C LEU A 58 -6.39 19.19 -18.27
N ALA A 59 -6.87 19.09 -19.50
CA ALA A 59 -6.64 20.10 -20.54
C ALA A 59 -7.24 21.46 -20.13
N ALA A 60 -8.47 21.48 -19.63
CA ALA A 60 -9.12 22.71 -19.14
C ALA A 60 -8.41 23.33 -17.94
N ALA A 61 -7.75 22.53 -17.10
CA ALA A 61 -6.92 23.03 -16.01
C ALA A 61 -5.61 23.69 -16.51
N GLY A 62 -5.20 23.46 -17.76
CA GLY A 62 -4.00 24.04 -18.36
C GLY A 62 -2.84 23.04 -18.52
N LEU A 63 -3.10 21.73 -18.42
CA LEU A 63 -2.08 20.71 -18.70
C LEU A 63 -1.78 20.71 -20.19
N HIS A 64 -0.50 20.65 -20.52
CA HIS A 64 -0.07 20.76 -21.91
C HIS A 64 -0.34 19.49 -22.72
N GLU A 65 -0.14 18.33 -22.10
CA GLU A 65 -0.41 17.02 -22.68
C GLU A 65 -1.07 16.13 -21.63
N VAL A 66 -2.07 15.35 -22.05
CA VAL A 66 -2.78 14.40 -21.19
C VAL A 66 -2.11 13.02 -21.24
N PRO A 67 -2.05 12.28 -20.12
CA PRO A 67 -1.60 10.89 -20.14
C PRO A 67 -2.65 10.01 -20.82
N THR A 68 -2.21 9.08 -21.64
CA THR A 68 -3.03 7.98 -22.20
C THR A 68 -2.35 6.66 -21.89
N GLY A 69 -3.06 5.54 -21.86
CA GLY A 69 -2.50 4.26 -21.42
C GLY A 69 -2.48 4.07 -19.89
N ASP A 70 -2.61 5.15 -19.10
CA ASP A 70 -2.66 5.14 -17.63
C ASP A 70 -3.97 4.57 -17.06
N PHE A 71 -5.07 4.66 -17.82
CA PHE A 71 -6.35 4.05 -17.46
C PHE A 71 -6.26 2.52 -17.54
N SER A 72 -6.92 1.82 -16.60
CA SER A 72 -7.05 0.36 -16.64
C SER A 72 -8.38 -0.07 -16.04
N TYR A 73 -8.88 -1.23 -16.46
CA TYR A 73 -10.01 -1.88 -15.80
C TYR A 73 -9.63 -2.48 -14.44
N TYR A 74 -8.37 -2.88 -14.26
CA TYR A 74 -7.94 -3.58 -13.05
C TYR A 74 -6.53 -3.19 -12.62
N ASP A 75 -5.54 -3.39 -13.48
CA ASP A 75 -4.13 -3.14 -13.21
C ASP A 75 -3.31 -2.84 -14.48
N HIS A 76 -2.39 -1.87 -14.39
CA HIS A 76 -1.60 -1.40 -15.52
C HIS A 76 -0.40 -2.32 -15.85
N VAL A 77 0.08 -3.13 -14.89
CA VAL A 77 1.08 -4.17 -15.18
C VAL A 77 0.43 -5.37 -15.87
N LEU A 78 -0.80 -5.72 -15.48
CA LEU A 78 -1.61 -6.67 -16.25
C LEU A 78 -1.87 -6.16 -17.68
N ASP A 79 -2.21 -4.88 -17.85
CA ASP A 79 -2.36 -4.28 -19.18
C ASP A 79 -1.08 -4.40 -20.00
N THR A 80 0.09 -4.27 -19.37
CA THR A 80 1.40 -4.48 -20.01
C THR A 80 1.59 -5.94 -20.42
N SER A 81 1.19 -6.90 -19.58
CA SER A 81 1.26 -8.33 -19.90
C SER A 81 0.40 -8.69 -21.12
N VAL A 82 -0.78 -8.07 -21.25
CA VAL A 82 -1.60 -8.21 -22.47
C VAL A 82 -0.93 -7.55 -23.67
N MET A 83 -0.42 -6.32 -23.50
CA MET A 83 0.25 -5.57 -24.57
C MET A 83 1.44 -6.33 -25.18
N VAL A 84 2.14 -7.14 -24.39
CA VAL A 84 3.30 -7.93 -24.88
C VAL A 84 2.97 -9.41 -25.08
N GLY A 85 1.69 -9.80 -25.01
CA GLY A 85 1.25 -11.18 -25.27
C GLY A 85 1.71 -12.20 -24.22
N ALA A 86 2.15 -11.75 -23.05
CA ALA A 86 2.64 -12.57 -21.95
C ALA A 86 1.49 -13.16 -21.11
N VAL A 87 0.56 -13.84 -21.79
CA VAL A 87 -0.57 -14.55 -21.15
C VAL A 87 -0.10 -15.95 -20.71
N PRO A 88 -0.18 -16.31 -19.41
CA PRO A 88 0.21 -17.64 -18.98
C PRO A 88 -0.66 -18.73 -19.62
N ALA A 89 -0.06 -19.90 -19.87
CA ALA A 89 -0.70 -20.99 -20.62
C ALA A 89 -2.11 -21.35 -20.10
N ARG A 90 -2.30 -21.36 -18.77
CA ARG A 90 -3.60 -21.66 -18.14
C ARG A 90 -4.71 -20.65 -18.50
N HIS A 91 -4.36 -19.41 -18.84
CA HIS A 91 -5.33 -18.37 -19.17
C HIS A 91 -5.56 -18.19 -20.67
N ARG A 92 -4.73 -18.77 -21.54
CA ARG A 92 -4.81 -18.58 -22.99
C ARG A 92 -6.19 -18.93 -23.55
N GLN A 93 -6.75 -20.07 -23.18
CA GLN A 93 -8.09 -20.47 -23.63
C GLN A 93 -9.17 -19.45 -23.24
N ALA A 94 -9.08 -18.86 -22.04
CA ALA A 94 -10.05 -17.85 -21.60
C ALA A 94 -9.90 -16.55 -22.39
N VAL A 95 -8.66 -16.12 -22.66
CA VAL A 95 -8.35 -14.92 -23.47
C VAL A 95 -8.75 -15.10 -24.93
N ASP A 96 -8.51 -16.28 -25.51
CA ASP A 96 -8.87 -16.58 -26.90
C ASP A 96 -10.39 -16.67 -27.09
N ALA A 97 -11.13 -17.09 -26.06
CA ALA A 97 -12.58 -17.17 -26.09
C ALA A 97 -13.23 -15.78 -26.01
N ASP A 98 -12.77 -14.94 -25.08
CA ASP A 98 -13.19 -13.54 -24.96
C ASP A 98 -12.07 -12.75 -24.27
N SER A 99 -11.56 -11.71 -24.93
CA SER A 99 -10.39 -10.97 -24.44
C SER A 99 -10.65 -10.23 -23.12
N LEU A 100 -11.88 -9.76 -22.88
CA LEU A 100 -12.23 -9.03 -21.66
C LEU A 100 -12.47 -9.99 -20.49
N ASP A 101 -13.17 -11.09 -20.72
CA ASP A 101 -13.34 -12.13 -19.69
C ASP A 101 -12.01 -12.83 -19.38
N GLY A 102 -11.16 -13.07 -20.38
CA GLY A 102 -9.82 -13.59 -20.19
C GLY A 102 -8.91 -12.63 -19.42
N TYR A 103 -8.99 -11.33 -19.68
CA TYR A 103 -8.32 -10.29 -18.88
C TYR A 103 -8.73 -10.38 -17.41
N PHE A 104 -10.04 -10.46 -17.13
CA PHE A 104 -10.51 -10.63 -15.76
C PHE A 104 -10.18 -12.02 -15.18
N ALA A 105 -10.12 -13.08 -15.98
CA ALA A 105 -9.72 -14.40 -15.51
C ALA A 105 -8.27 -14.39 -15.00
N MET A 106 -7.36 -13.66 -15.66
CA MET A 106 -6.01 -13.41 -15.12
C MET A 106 -6.06 -12.60 -13.83
N ALA A 107 -6.91 -11.58 -13.77
CA ALA A 107 -6.95 -10.66 -12.64
C ALA A 107 -7.56 -11.22 -11.35
N ARG A 108 -8.59 -12.07 -11.47
CA ARG A 108 -9.38 -12.53 -10.31
C ARG A 108 -9.80 -14.01 -10.37
N GLY A 109 -9.30 -14.75 -11.36
CA GLY A 109 -9.65 -16.15 -11.59
C GLY A 109 -11.07 -16.33 -12.09
N ASN A 110 -11.41 -17.59 -12.37
CA ASN A 110 -12.77 -18.03 -12.64
C ASN A 110 -13.00 -19.40 -11.98
N GLN A 111 -14.00 -20.17 -12.42
CA GLN A 111 -14.29 -21.50 -11.85
C GLN A 111 -13.19 -22.53 -12.13
N ASP A 112 -12.42 -22.33 -13.21
CA ASP A 112 -11.50 -23.33 -13.75
C ASP A 112 -10.02 -22.96 -13.52
N VAL A 113 -9.69 -21.66 -13.43
CA VAL A 113 -8.32 -21.17 -13.30
C VAL A 113 -8.15 -20.15 -12.19
N ALA A 114 -7.09 -20.34 -11.41
CA ALA A 114 -6.66 -19.40 -10.38
C ALA A 114 -6.10 -18.10 -11.00
N PRO A 115 -6.28 -16.94 -10.34
CA PRO A 115 -5.70 -15.67 -10.79
C PRO A 115 -4.17 -15.69 -10.81
N LEU A 116 -3.57 -14.65 -11.40
CA LEU A 116 -2.16 -14.30 -11.17
C LEU A 116 -1.93 -13.89 -9.72
N GLU A 117 -0.69 -14.04 -9.25
CA GLU A 117 -0.27 -13.47 -7.98
C GLU A 117 -0.43 -11.94 -7.99
N MET A 118 -0.84 -11.38 -6.86
CA MET A 118 -0.96 -9.93 -6.66
C MET A 118 -0.05 -9.51 -5.50
N THR A 119 0.75 -8.46 -5.71
CA THR A 119 1.67 -7.93 -4.69
C THR A 119 1.71 -6.40 -4.70
N LYS A 120 2.28 -5.79 -3.66
CA LYS A 120 2.35 -4.33 -3.49
C LYS A 120 3.19 -3.71 -4.60
N TRP A 121 2.71 -2.59 -5.14
CA TRP A 121 3.44 -1.75 -6.07
C TRP A 121 4.39 -0.86 -5.27
N PHE A 122 5.65 -1.30 -5.16
CA PHE A 122 6.68 -0.64 -4.37
C PHE A 122 6.21 -0.40 -2.92
N ASP A 123 6.51 0.76 -2.34
CA ASP A 123 6.14 1.16 -0.98
C ASP A 123 4.78 1.89 -0.95
N THR A 124 3.88 1.57 -1.88
CA THR A 124 2.53 2.14 -1.96
C THR A 124 1.46 1.15 -1.47
N ASN A 125 0.27 1.67 -1.17
CA ASN A 125 -0.91 0.83 -0.86
C ASN A 125 -1.62 0.28 -2.11
N TYR A 126 -1.10 0.56 -3.31
CA TYR A 126 -1.58 -0.02 -4.56
C TYR A 126 -0.94 -1.40 -4.77
N HIS A 127 -1.65 -2.32 -5.43
CA HIS A 127 -1.14 -3.64 -5.79
C HIS A 127 -1.24 -3.85 -7.29
N TYR A 128 -0.27 -4.59 -7.83
CA TYR A 128 -0.23 -4.99 -9.23
C TYR A 128 -0.26 -6.52 -9.35
N LEU A 129 -0.57 -7.01 -10.55
CA LEU A 129 -0.56 -8.44 -10.86
C LEU A 129 0.81 -8.82 -11.44
N VAL A 130 1.47 -9.76 -10.77
CA VAL A 130 2.83 -10.20 -11.08
C VAL A 130 2.85 -10.95 -12.42
N PRO A 131 3.66 -10.52 -13.40
CA PRO A 131 3.87 -11.29 -14.61
C PRO A 131 4.52 -12.65 -14.31
N GLU A 132 3.96 -13.73 -14.85
CA GLU A 132 4.50 -15.08 -14.70
C GLU A 132 5.18 -15.51 -15.99
N LEU A 133 6.52 -15.57 -15.98
CA LEU A 133 7.33 -15.76 -17.17
C LEU A 133 8.22 -17.01 -17.07
N GLY A 134 8.58 -17.61 -18.21
CA GLY A 134 9.52 -18.72 -18.27
C GLY A 134 10.49 -18.61 -19.44
N PRO A 135 11.48 -19.51 -19.54
CA PRO A 135 12.44 -19.55 -20.65
C PRO A 135 11.77 -19.64 -22.02
N ASP A 136 10.60 -20.28 -22.10
CA ASP A 136 9.85 -20.45 -23.34
C ASP A 136 8.78 -19.38 -23.57
N THR A 137 8.74 -18.32 -22.74
CA THR A 137 7.82 -17.20 -22.98
C THR A 137 8.10 -16.59 -24.35
N VAL A 138 7.04 -16.52 -25.16
CA VAL A 138 6.99 -15.82 -26.44
C VAL A 138 6.19 -14.55 -26.24
N PHE A 139 6.80 -13.42 -26.59
CA PHE A 139 6.13 -12.13 -26.59
C PHE A 139 5.57 -11.81 -27.97
N THR A 140 4.45 -11.10 -28.02
CA THR A 140 3.79 -10.66 -29.25
C THR A 140 3.10 -9.33 -28.98
N ALA A 141 3.27 -8.35 -29.85
CA ALA A 141 2.68 -7.03 -29.64
C ALA A 141 1.15 -7.06 -29.80
N ASP A 142 0.46 -6.43 -28.85
CA ASP A 142 -0.93 -6.01 -28.97
C ASP A 142 -1.03 -4.56 -28.46
N SER A 143 -0.83 -3.61 -29.36
CA SER A 143 -0.90 -2.18 -29.07
C SER A 143 -2.34 -1.62 -29.08
N THR A 144 -3.37 -2.48 -29.21
CA THR A 144 -4.75 -2.06 -29.49
C THR A 144 -5.29 -1.08 -28.44
N LYS A 145 -5.04 -1.36 -27.15
CA LYS A 145 -5.46 -0.46 -26.06
C LYS A 145 -4.74 0.89 -26.16
N GLN A 146 -3.41 0.86 -26.26
CA GLN A 146 -2.55 2.04 -26.21
C GLN A 146 -2.84 2.97 -27.40
N VAL A 147 -2.93 2.41 -28.60
CA VAL A 147 -3.28 3.14 -29.83
C VAL A 147 -4.73 3.63 -29.80
N GLY A 148 -5.66 2.82 -29.28
CA GLY A 148 -7.07 3.18 -29.14
C GLY A 148 -7.26 4.41 -28.24
N GLU A 149 -6.71 4.38 -27.03
CA GLU A 149 -6.80 5.50 -26.08
C GLU A 149 -6.10 6.76 -26.59
N LEU A 150 -4.96 6.62 -27.27
CA LEU A 150 -4.29 7.74 -27.93
C LEU A 150 -5.18 8.38 -29.00
N LYS A 151 -5.76 7.57 -29.89
CA LYS A 151 -6.65 8.07 -30.96
C LYS A 151 -7.91 8.73 -30.39
N GLU A 152 -8.46 8.21 -29.30
CA GLU A 152 -9.57 8.85 -28.59
C GLU A 152 -9.20 10.27 -28.12
N ALA A 153 -8.04 10.44 -27.47
CA ALA A 153 -7.58 11.74 -27.01
C ALA A 153 -7.27 12.71 -28.17
N LEU A 154 -6.60 12.24 -29.22
CA LEU A 154 -6.30 13.03 -30.41
C LEU A 154 -7.57 13.47 -31.15
N ALA A 155 -8.61 12.64 -31.19
CA ALA A 155 -9.91 12.98 -31.78
C ALA A 155 -10.64 14.11 -31.03
N LEU A 156 -10.31 14.33 -29.75
CA LEU A 156 -10.77 15.49 -28.96
C LEU A 156 -9.94 16.76 -29.21
N GLY A 157 -8.91 16.70 -30.06
CA GLY A 157 -7.99 17.80 -30.33
C GLY A 157 -6.96 18.02 -29.22
N LEU A 158 -6.74 17.02 -28.34
CA LEU A 158 -5.82 17.12 -27.22
C LEU A 158 -4.44 16.58 -27.60
N ALA A 159 -3.38 17.25 -27.13
CA ALA A 159 -2.05 16.65 -27.13
C ALA A 159 -1.99 15.54 -26.07
N ALA A 160 -1.44 14.39 -26.44
CA ALA A 160 -1.45 13.19 -25.62
C ALA A 160 -0.07 12.53 -25.57
N ARG A 161 0.28 12.00 -24.40
CA ARG A 161 1.49 11.21 -24.15
C ARG A 161 1.09 9.82 -23.66
N PRO A 162 1.23 8.75 -24.46
CA PRO A 162 1.06 7.38 -23.99
C PRO A 162 2.04 7.06 -22.86
N VAL A 163 1.57 6.30 -21.88
CA VAL A 163 2.31 5.86 -20.69
C VAL A 163 2.32 4.34 -20.67
N LEU A 164 3.52 3.76 -20.66
CA LEU A 164 3.74 2.31 -20.61
C LEU A 164 4.65 1.98 -19.43
N VAL A 165 4.46 0.82 -18.80
CA VAL A 165 5.50 0.25 -17.94
C VAL A 165 6.71 -0.08 -18.81
N GLY A 166 7.89 0.38 -18.42
CA GLY A 166 9.13 0.16 -19.13
C GLY A 166 9.53 -1.33 -19.14
N PRO A 167 10.25 -1.78 -20.18
CA PRO A 167 10.58 -3.20 -20.36
C PRO A 167 11.49 -3.75 -19.26
N VAL A 168 12.32 -2.91 -18.64
CA VAL A 168 13.22 -3.37 -17.57
C VAL A 168 12.41 -3.60 -16.30
N THR A 169 11.62 -2.61 -15.88
CA THR A 169 10.71 -2.73 -14.73
C THR A 169 9.73 -3.86 -14.90
N TYR A 170 9.15 -4.05 -16.09
CA TYR A 170 8.23 -5.16 -16.34
C TYR A 170 8.87 -6.52 -16.02
N LEU A 171 10.12 -6.74 -16.45
CA LEU A 171 10.84 -7.98 -16.18
C LEU A 171 11.36 -8.08 -14.73
N LEU A 172 11.78 -6.96 -14.12
CA LEU A 172 12.21 -6.94 -12.72
C LEU A 172 11.06 -7.19 -11.73
N LEU A 173 9.83 -6.88 -12.14
CA LEU A 173 8.61 -7.16 -11.38
C LEU A 173 7.98 -8.52 -11.71
N ALA A 174 8.52 -9.26 -12.68
CA ALA A 174 8.05 -10.58 -13.03
C ALA A 174 8.61 -11.67 -12.09
N LYS A 175 7.93 -12.81 -12.04
CA LYS A 175 8.41 -14.02 -11.37
C LYS A 175 8.48 -15.21 -12.34
N PRO A 176 9.34 -16.20 -12.07
CA PRO A 176 9.27 -17.49 -12.73
C PRO A 176 7.87 -18.10 -12.62
N ALA A 177 7.30 -18.52 -13.75
CA ALA A 177 6.00 -19.20 -13.76
C ALA A 177 6.07 -20.54 -12.98
N PRO A 178 4.94 -21.05 -12.45
CA PRO A 178 4.92 -22.34 -11.76
C PRO A 178 5.55 -23.47 -12.59
N GLY A 179 6.52 -24.19 -12.00
CA GLY A 179 7.25 -25.28 -12.66
C GLY A 179 8.50 -24.88 -13.42
N VAL A 180 8.81 -23.58 -13.51
CA VAL A 180 10.09 -23.08 -14.03
C VAL A 180 11.20 -23.27 -12.99
N ALA A 181 12.43 -23.50 -13.45
CA ALA A 181 13.60 -23.68 -12.58
C ALA A 181 13.86 -22.44 -11.71
N ALA A 182 14.31 -22.65 -10.47
CA ALA A 182 14.48 -21.60 -9.47
C ALA A 182 15.62 -20.61 -9.79
N ASP A 183 16.53 -20.96 -10.71
CA ASP A 183 17.65 -20.13 -11.17
C ASP A 183 17.31 -19.30 -12.43
N PHE A 184 16.08 -19.41 -12.95
CA PHE A 184 15.63 -18.58 -14.06
C PHE A 184 15.37 -17.14 -13.62
N GLU A 185 16.08 -16.20 -14.23
CA GLU A 185 15.89 -14.77 -14.02
C GLU A 185 15.06 -14.18 -15.17
N PRO A 186 13.85 -13.63 -14.92
CA PRO A 186 13.00 -13.06 -15.96
C PRO A 186 13.69 -11.97 -16.81
N LEU A 187 14.65 -11.23 -16.24
CA LEU A 187 15.44 -10.23 -16.96
C LEU A 187 16.22 -10.80 -18.15
N THR A 188 16.52 -12.12 -18.16
CA THR A 188 17.14 -12.80 -19.31
C THR A 188 16.27 -12.77 -20.56
N LEU A 189 14.97 -12.47 -20.43
CA LEU A 189 14.04 -12.32 -21.53
C LEU A 189 14.11 -10.97 -22.25
N LEU A 190 14.91 -10.02 -21.77
CA LEU A 190 14.95 -8.64 -22.27
C LEU A 190 15.18 -8.57 -23.78
N ASP A 191 16.13 -9.31 -24.32
CA ASP A 191 16.44 -9.27 -25.76
C ASP A 191 15.28 -9.76 -26.64
N ARG A 192 14.37 -10.58 -26.10
CA ARG A 192 13.13 -11.00 -26.76
C ARG A 192 11.98 -10.00 -26.58
N LEU A 193 12.01 -9.22 -25.50
CA LEU A 193 10.98 -8.24 -25.19
C LEU A 193 11.18 -6.92 -25.94
N LEU A 194 12.43 -6.48 -26.14
CA LEU A 194 12.73 -5.20 -26.78
C LEU A 194 12.16 -5.05 -28.20
N PRO A 195 12.19 -6.09 -29.09
CA PRO A 195 11.56 -6.00 -30.40
C PRO A 195 10.04 -5.77 -30.33
N VAL A 196 9.37 -6.32 -29.32
CA VAL A 196 7.92 -6.14 -29.12
C VAL A 196 7.61 -4.71 -28.66
N TYR A 197 8.43 -4.15 -27.77
CA TYR A 197 8.32 -2.72 -27.44
C TYR A 197 8.61 -1.84 -28.66
N ALA A 198 9.56 -2.20 -29.52
CA ALA A 198 9.82 -1.45 -30.75
C ALA A 198 8.59 -1.39 -31.67
N GLU A 199 7.87 -2.51 -31.83
CA GLU A 199 6.62 -2.58 -32.58
C GLU A 199 5.52 -1.70 -31.97
N VAL A 200 5.30 -1.80 -30.65
CA VAL A 200 4.32 -0.95 -29.94
C VAL A 200 4.67 0.54 -30.08
N LEU A 201 5.96 0.90 -29.99
CA LEU A 201 6.41 2.27 -30.17
C LEU A 201 6.17 2.76 -31.62
N ALA A 202 6.45 1.94 -32.62
CA ALA A 202 6.17 2.26 -34.02
C ALA A 202 4.66 2.45 -34.26
N ASP A 203 3.81 1.60 -33.68
CA ASP A 203 2.36 1.74 -33.75
C ASP A 203 1.85 3.04 -33.12
N LEU A 204 2.38 3.40 -31.95
CA LEU A 204 2.08 4.67 -31.28
C LEU A 204 2.53 5.87 -32.13
N ARG A 205 3.72 5.80 -32.74
CA ARG A 205 4.21 6.82 -33.66
C ARG A 205 3.29 6.96 -34.87
N ALA A 206 2.91 5.86 -35.50
CA ALA A 206 2.00 5.82 -36.64
C ALA A 206 0.60 6.34 -36.29
N ALA A 207 0.15 6.15 -35.05
CA ALA A 207 -1.09 6.69 -34.52
C ALA A 207 -1.03 8.19 -34.17
N GLY A 208 0.15 8.81 -34.22
CA GLY A 208 0.34 10.25 -34.02
C GLY A 208 1.01 10.66 -32.71
N ALA A 209 1.57 9.72 -31.94
CA ALA A 209 2.30 10.07 -30.71
C ALA A 209 3.60 10.83 -31.02
N GLU A 210 3.73 12.03 -30.45
CA GLU A 210 5.00 12.78 -30.47
C GLU A 210 5.94 12.31 -29.36
N TRP A 211 5.40 12.04 -28.17
CA TRP A 211 6.10 11.57 -26.99
C TRP A 211 5.47 10.27 -26.48
N VAL A 212 6.28 9.44 -25.82
CA VAL A 212 5.83 8.28 -25.04
C VAL A 212 6.64 8.24 -23.75
N GLN A 213 5.95 7.94 -22.65
CA GLN A 213 6.53 7.75 -21.33
C GLN A 213 6.73 6.26 -21.07
N LEU A 214 7.95 5.89 -20.67
CA LEU A 214 8.31 4.55 -20.22
C LEU A 214 8.63 4.61 -18.72
N ASP A 215 7.75 4.04 -17.91
CA ASP A 215 7.88 4.02 -16.45
C ASP A 215 8.88 2.95 -16.03
N GLU A 216 10.01 3.39 -15.48
CA GLU A 216 11.06 2.56 -14.90
C GLU A 216 11.24 2.75 -13.38
N PRO A 217 10.19 2.62 -12.55
CA PRO A 217 10.29 2.79 -11.11
C PRO A 217 11.11 1.70 -10.42
N ALA A 218 11.32 0.51 -11.01
CA ALA A 218 12.18 -0.51 -10.39
C ALA A 218 13.63 -0.04 -10.21
N LEU A 219 14.04 0.99 -10.95
CA LEU A 219 15.38 1.55 -10.90
C LEU A 219 15.64 2.44 -9.68
N VAL A 220 14.64 2.77 -8.87
CA VAL A 220 14.86 3.51 -7.61
C VAL A 220 15.27 2.59 -6.46
N GLN A 221 15.09 1.28 -6.61
CA GLN A 221 15.60 0.27 -5.67
C GLN A 221 17.09 0.02 -5.89
N ASP A 222 17.75 -0.64 -4.95
CA ASP A 222 19.15 -1.05 -5.13
C ASP A 222 19.25 -2.08 -6.26
N ARG A 223 20.07 -1.80 -7.29
CA ARG A 223 20.23 -2.62 -8.50
C ARG A 223 21.66 -3.13 -8.63
N THR A 224 21.79 -4.37 -9.07
CA THR A 224 23.07 -5.01 -9.38
C THR A 224 23.69 -4.41 -10.65
N PRO A 225 25.03 -4.55 -10.83
CA PRO A 225 25.68 -4.16 -12.07
C PRO A 225 25.10 -4.84 -13.32
N ALA A 226 24.60 -6.07 -13.20
CA ALA A 226 23.99 -6.78 -14.32
C ALA A 226 22.67 -6.13 -14.76
N GLU A 227 21.83 -5.73 -13.81
CA GLU A 227 20.56 -5.03 -14.06
C GLU A 227 20.79 -3.63 -14.63
N LEU A 228 21.77 -2.89 -14.11
CA LEU A 228 22.15 -1.58 -14.65
C LEU A 228 22.70 -1.69 -16.08
N ASN A 229 23.48 -2.73 -16.37
CA ASN A 229 23.94 -3.02 -17.73
C ASN A 229 22.78 -3.40 -18.65
N ALA A 230 21.80 -4.15 -18.17
CA ALA A 230 20.58 -4.46 -18.93
C ALA A 230 19.78 -3.21 -19.25
N THR A 231 19.64 -2.30 -18.29
CA THR A 231 19.02 -0.98 -18.45
C THR A 231 19.73 -0.15 -19.52
N ALA A 232 21.07 -0.08 -19.45
CA ALA A 232 21.87 0.63 -20.44
C ALA A 232 21.67 0.08 -21.85
N ARG A 233 21.58 -1.26 -22.00
CA ARG A 233 21.30 -1.91 -23.30
C ARG A 233 19.90 -1.59 -23.80
N ALA A 234 18.88 -1.77 -22.97
CA ALA A 234 17.48 -1.51 -23.33
C ALA A 234 17.30 -0.11 -23.92
N TYR A 235 17.79 0.91 -23.22
CA TYR A 235 17.61 2.29 -23.64
C TYR A 235 18.59 2.76 -24.72
N ARG A 236 19.72 2.09 -24.91
CA ARG A 236 20.53 2.25 -26.11
C ARG A 236 19.76 1.74 -27.34
N ASP A 237 19.17 0.54 -27.24
CA ASP A 237 18.55 -0.13 -28.37
C ASP A 237 17.22 0.55 -28.75
N LEU A 238 16.34 0.82 -27.78
CA LEU A 238 15.11 1.59 -28.03
C LEU A 238 15.39 3.03 -28.45
N GLY A 239 16.37 3.68 -27.82
CA GLY A 239 16.74 5.06 -28.15
C GLY A 239 17.37 5.19 -29.55
N ALA A 240 18.00 4.15 -30.09
CA ALA A 240 18.55 4.14 -31.44
C ALA A 240 17.50 3.94 -32.55
N LEU A 241 16.27 3.54 -32.19
CA LEU A 241 15.18 3.41 -33.16
C LEU A 241 14.84 4.78 -33.77
N THR A 242 14.59 4.79 -35.08
CA THR A 242 14.18 5.99 -35.82
C THR A 242 12.66 6.07 -36.00
N ASP A 243 11.98 4.93 -36.00
CA ASP A 243 10.52 4.83 -36.12
C ASP A 243 9.86 4.68 -34.75
N ARG A 244 9.92 5.75 -33.95
CA ARG A 244 9.31 5.82 -32.61
C ARG A 244 8.96 7.25 -32.23
N PRO A 245 8.11 7.48 -31.20
CA PRO A 245 7.96 8.77 -30.55
C PRO A 245 9.24 9.12 -29.76
N GLN A 246 9.33 10.38 -29.32
CA GLN A 246 10.36 10.79 -28.36
C GLN A 246 10.16 10.05 -27.03
N LEU A 247 11.23 9.50 -26.47
CA LEU A 247 11.21 8.72 -25.24
C LEU A 247 11.40 9.62 -24.03
N LEU A 248 10.46 9.54 -23.09
CA LEU A 248 10.55 10.06 -21.73
C LEU A 248 10.67 8.87 -20.77
N VAL A 249 11.81 8.70 -20.10
CA VAL A 249 11.96 7.64 -19.08
C VAL A 249 11.61 8.21 -17.72
N ALA A 250 10.63 7.60 -17.05
CA ALA A 250 10.07 8.10 -15.80
C ALA A 250 10.43 7.20 -14.62
N SER A 251 10.88 7.79 -13.51
CA SER A 251 11.16 7.06 -12.26
C SER A 251 10.69 7.87 -11.06
N TYR A 252 10.13 7.21 -10.06
CA TYR A 252 9.45 7.85 -8.94
C TYR A 252 9.51 7.02 -7.66
N PHE A 253 9.05 7.62 -6.54
CA PHE A 253 9.01 7.09 -5.17
C PHE A 253 10.31 7.25 -4.36
N ASP A 254 11.48 7.12 -4.98
CA ASP A 254 12.78 7.37 -4.34
C ASP A 254 13.80 7.93 -5.34
N ARG A 255 15.03 8.18 -4.87
CA ARG A 255 16.16 8.57 -5.69
C ARG A 255 16.64 7.43 -6.59
N LEU A 256 17.05 7.74 -7.81
CA LEU A 256 17.57 6.76 -8.78
C LEU A 256 18.93 6.16 -8.36
N GLY A 257 19.75 6.90 -7.64
CA GLY A 257 21.12 6.46 -7.28
C GLY A 257 21.92 6.05 -8.52
N ASP A 258 22.49 4.84 -8.51
CA ASP A 258 23.37 4.34 -9.58
C ASP A 258 22.70 4.18 -10.95
N ALA A 259 21.37 4.16 -11.02
CA ALA A 259 20.64 4.17 -12.29
C ALA A 259 20.63 5.55 -12.96
N LEU A 260 20.80 6.65 -12.22
CA LEU A 260 20.75 8.00 -12.79
C LEU A 260 21.87 8.25 -13.82
N PRO A 261 23.15 7.95 -13.56
CA PRO A 261 24.21 8.08 -14.56
C PRO A 261 23.96 7.24 -15.83
N VAL A 262 23.29 6.09 -15.71
CA VAL A 262 22.96 5.21 -16.83
C VAL A 262 21.90 5.87 -17.73
N LEU A 263 20.79 6.31 -17.14
CA LEU A 263 19.69 6.95 -17.86
C LEU A 263 20.08 8.32 -18.41
N ALA A 264 20.89 9.11 -17.68
CA ALA A 264 21.37 10.41 -18.14
C ALA A 264 22.20 10.30 -19.43
N LYS A 265 22.96 9.20 -19.60
CA LYS A 265 23.76 8.92 -20.80
C LYS A 265 22.98 8.24 -21.93
N ALA A 266 21.81 7.67 -21.63
CA ALA A 266 21.03 6.95 -22.62
C ALA A 266 20.57 7.86 -23.77
N PRO A 267 20.45 7.35 -25.01
CA PRO A 267 19.97 8.12 -26.17
C PRO A 267 18.44 8.31 -26.16
N VAL A 268 17.91 8.80 -25.04
CA VAL A 268 16.50 9.17 -24.85
C VAL A 268 16.34 10.69 -24.82
N GLU A 269 15.18 11.20 -25.23
CA GLU A 269 14.95 12.64 -25.35
C GLU A 269 14.57 13.31 -24.03
N GLY A 270 14.16 12.56 -23.01
CA GLY A 270 13.88 13.11 -21.70
C GLY A 270 13.87 12.12 -20.54
N LEU A 271 14.01 12.67 -19.33
CA LEU A 271 13.83 11.96 -18.06
C LEU A 271 12.74 12.64 -17.23
N ALA A 272 11.99 11.86 -16.46
CA ALA A 272 11.03 12.34 -15.47
C ALA A 272 11.44 11.82 -14.09
N LEU A 273 11.68 12.74 -13.14
CA LEU A 273 12.25 12.43 -11.83
C LEU A 273 11.39 13.01 -10.69
N ASP A 274 11.31 12.27 -9.59
CA ASP A 274 10.75 12.71 -8.32
C ASP A 274 11.75 13.58 -7.54
N PHE A 275 11.30 14.72 -7.00
CA PHE A 275 12.08 15.63 -6.17
C PHE A 275 11.43 15.89 -4.79
N THR A 276 10.56 14.98 -4.35
CA THR A 276 9.82 15.05 -3.08
C THR A 276 10.34 14.03 -2.07
N GLY A 277 10.15 14.28 -0.77
CA GLY A 277 10.55 13.33 0.27
C GLY A 277 12.02 12.86 0.14
N PRO A 278 12.30 11.56 0.29
CA PRO A 278 13.64 10.99 0.06
C PRO A 278 14.18 11.21 -1.36
N ALA A 279 13.31 11.27 -2.37
CA ALA A 279 13.70 11.49 -3.76
C ALA A 279 14.23 12.91 -4.02
N ALA A 280 14.09 13.86 -3.09
CA ALA A 280 14.71 15.19 -3.19
C ALA A 280 16.24 15.12 -3.42
N ALA A 281 16.89 14.03 -2.97
CA ALA A 281 18.31 13.75 -3.24
C ALA A 281 18.66 13.63 -4.74
N ASN A 282 17.67 13.42 -5.62
CA ASN A 282 17.87 13.46 -7.06
C ASN A 282 18.41 14.81 -7.54
N LEU A 283 18.14 15.93 -6.84
CA LEU A 283 18.64 17.25 -7.24
C LEU A 283 20.17 17.29 -7.22
N ASP A 284 20.77 16.87 -6.10
CA ASP A 284 22.23 16.84 -5.94
C ASP A 284 22.87 15.76 -6.82
N ALA A 285 22.22 14.60 -6.94
CA ALA A 285 22.67 13.53 -7.83
C ALA A 285 22.69 13.98 -9.30
N LEU A 286 21.69 14.76 -9.73
CA LEU A 286 21.62 15.31 -11.08
C LEU A 286 22.73 16.31 -11.34
N ALA A 287 23.02 17.18 -10.36
CA ALA A 287 24.15 18.10 -10.45
C ALA A 287 25.48 17.34 -10.53
N ALA A 288 25.66 16.27 -9.75
CA ALA A 288 26.87 15.46 -9.72
C ALA A 288 27.16 14.74 -11.04
N VAL A 289 26.12 14.33 -11.80
CA VAL A 289 26.28 13.72 -13.13
C VAL A 289 26.44 14.74 -14.26
N GLY A 290 26.43 16.04 -13.96
CA GLY A 290 26.60 17.13 -14.93
C GLY A 290 25.31 17.58 -15.62
N GLY A 291 24.15 17.25 -15.05
CA GLY A 291 22.84 17.58 -15.62
C GLY A 291 22.45 16.68 -16.81
N LEU A 292 21.47 17.16 -17.59
CA LEU A 292 20.84 16.48 -18.72
C LEU A 292 20.91 17.38 -19.98
N PRO A 293 22.11 17.68 -20.50
CA PRO A 293 22.25 18.55 -21.65
C PRO A 293 21.50 17.98 -22.86
N GLY A 294 20.73 18.84 -23.55
CA GLY A 294 19.95 18.45 -24.73
C GLY A 294 18.70 17.61 -24.44
N LYS A 295 18.35 17.36 -23.18
CA LYS A 295 17.18 16.55 -22.80
C LYS A 295 16.08 17.38 -22.14
N ARG A 296 14.86 16.89 -22.26
CA ARG A 296 13.69 17.32 -21.49
C ARG A 296 13.74 16.71 -20.10
N LEU A 297 13.64 17.52 -19.05
CA LEU A 297 13.42 17.08 -17.68
C LEU A 297 11.96 17.35 -17.30
N VAL A 298 11.25 16.33 -16.85
CA VAL A 298 9.94 16.46 -16.18
C VAL A 298 10.19 16.37 -14.67
N ALA A 299 10.04 17.49 -13.97
CA ALA A 299 10.35 17.63 -12.56
C ALA A 299 9.11 17.41 -11.69
N GLY A 300 9.09 16.28 -10.99
CA GLY A 300 8.05 15.92 -10.05
C GLY A 300 8.23 16.61 -8.70
N VAL A 301 7.72 17.84 -8.56
CA VAL A 301 7.85 18.66 -7.35
C VAL A 301 6.56 18.75 -6.53
N VAL A 302 5.42 18.35 -7.10
CA VAL A 302 4.13 18.26 -6.39
C VAL A 302 3.92 16.83 -5.89
N ASN A 303 3.79 16.61 -4.58
CA ASN A 303 3.71 15.26 -4.02
C ASN A 303 2.46 14.51 -4.54
N GLY A 304 2.66 13.45 -5.32
CA GLY A 304 1.60 12.60 -5.88
C GLY A 304 1.16 11.44 -4.99
N ARG A 305 1.78 11.26 -3.80
CA ARG A 305 1.48 10.21 -2.81
C ARG A 305 0.80 10.70 -1.55
N ASN A 306 0.79 12.01 -1.31
CA ASN A 306 0.20 12.58 -0.10
C ASN A 306 -0.72 13.76 -0.43
N ILE A 307 -1.63 14.09 0.48
CA ILE A 307 -2.74 15.00 0.21
C ILE A 307 -2.51 16.44 0.66
N TRP A 308 -1.32 16.79 1.12
CA TRP A 308 -1.03 18.16 1.55
C TRP A 308 -0.83 19.10 0.36
N ILE A 309 -1.16 20.38 0.57
CA ILE A 309 -0.84 21.45 -0.37
C ILE A 309 0.67 21.54 -0.57
N ASN A 310 1.09 21.86 -1.79
CA ASN A 310 2.49 22.06 -2.13
C ASN A 310 3.02 23.37 -1.53
N ASP A 311 4.28 23.38 -1.09
CA ASP A 311 5.01 24.62 -0.84
C ASP A 311 5.53 25.19 -2.16
N TYR A 312 4.86 26.24 -2.65
CA TYR A 312 5.18 26.82 -3.95
C TYR A 312 6.56 27.46 -3.98
N GLU A 313 6.97 28.12 -2.89
CA GLU A 313 8.25 28.83 -2.84
C GLU A 313 9.40 27.82 -2.84
N LYS A 314 9.28 26.75 -2.05
CA LYS A 314 10.23 25.63 -2.05
C LYS A 314 10.32 24.96 -3.43
N SER A 315 9.17 24.66 -4.04
CA SER A 315 9.14 23.99 -5.34
C SER A 315 9.71 24.87 -6.46
N LEU A 316 9.42 26.18 -6.46
CA LEU A 316 10.01 27.12 -7.41
C LEU A 316 11.52 27.26 -7.24
N ALA A 317 12.04 27.19 -6.01
CA ALA A 317 13.48 27.18 -5.77
C ALA A 317 14.15 25.94 -6.40
N THR A 318 13.59 24.75 -6.18
CA THR A 318 14.05 23.51 -6.83
C THR A 318 13.99 23.62 -8.35
N LEU A 319 12.84 24.03 -8.90
CA LEU A 319 12.67 24.22 -10.34
C LEU A 319 13.66 25.23 -10.94
N GLY A 320 13.95 26.32 -10.22
CA GLY A 320 14.94 27.32 -10.61
C GLY A 320 16.35 26.74 -10.72
N THR A 321 16.76 25.88 -9.77
CA THR A 321 18.04 25.16 -9.85
C THR A 321 18.07 24.20 -11.04
N LEU A 322 16.96 23.50 -11.31
CA LEU A 322 16.86 22.54 -12.41
C LEU A 322 16.98 23.19 -13.80
N LEU A 323 16.62 24.48 -13.96
CA LEU A 323 16.85 25.22 -15.21
C LEU A 323 18.33 25.32 -15.58
N GLY A 324 19.24 25.20 -14.61
CA GLY A 324 20.69 25.14 -14.84
C GLY A 324 21.21 23.73 -15.15
N LEU A 325 20.37 22.70 -14.97
CA LEU A 325 20.75 21.29 -15.09
C LEU A 325 20.08 20.59 -16.28
N ALA A 326 19.15 21.22 -17.00
CA ALA A 326 18.50 20.67 -18.18
C ALA A 326 18.11 21.77 -19.17
N ASP A 327 18.02 21.43 -20.46
CA ASP A 327 17.66 22.38 -21.52
C ASP A 327 16.19 22.81 -21.46
N ARG A 328 15.33 21.91 -20.97
CA ARG A 328 13.90 22.14 -20.78
C ARG A 328 13.45 21.50 -19.48
N VAL A 329 12.79 22.27 -18.63
CA VAL A 329 12.18 21.79 -17.38
C VAL A 329 10.68 21.98 -17.46
N ASP A 330 9.95 20.86 -17.42
CA ASP A 330 8.51 20.82 -17.26
C ASP A 330 8.16 20.47 -15.80
N VAL A 331 7.02 20.96 -15.32
CA VAL A 331 6.55 20.73 -13.95
C VAL A 331 5.53 19.60 -13.94
N ALA A 332 5.65 18.71 -12.96
CA ALA A 332 4.72 17.60 -12.75
C ALA A 332 4.52 17.26 -11.27
N ALA A 333 3.59 16.32 -11.03
CA ALA A 333 3.55 15.57 -9.78
C ALA A 333 4.77 14.64 -9.66
N SER A 334 5.11 14.22 -8.43
CA SER A 334 6.23 13.31 -8.16
C SER A 334 6.07 11.92 -8.75
N CYS A 335 4.82 11.48 -8.96
CA CYS A 335 4.44 10.21 -9.54
C CYS A 335 3.03 10.32 -10.14
N SER A 336 2.43 9.20 -10.53
CA SER A 336 1.01 9.16 -10.92
C SER A 336 0.11 9.67 -9.79
N LEU A 337 -0.89 10.49 -10.13
CA LEU A 337 -1.89 10.95 -9.17
C LEU A 337 -2.87 9.84 -8.75
N LEU A 338 -2.73 8.62 -9.28
CA LEU A 338 -3.49 7.43 -8.86
C LEU A 338 -3.48 7.22 -7.34
N HIS A 339 -2.42 7.63 -6.65
CA HIS A 339 -2.20 7.38 -5.22
C HIS A 339 -2.83 8.42 -4.29
N VAL A 340 -3.54 9.43 -4.83
CA VAL A 340 -4.29 10.41 -4.05
C VAL A 340 -5.76 10.43 -4.46
N PRO A 341 -6.68 10.92 -3.60
CA PRO A 341 -8.08 10.99 -3.97
C PRO A 341 -8.32 12.04 -5.07
N VAL A 342 -9.55 12.11 -5.57
CA VAL A 342 -9.88 12.89 -6.78
C VAL A 342 -10.00 14.39 -6.50
N ASP A 343 -10.83 14.79 -5.54
CA ASP A 343 -11.22 16.20 -5.37
C ASP A 343 -11.51 16.53 -3.90
N ALA A 344 -10.71 17.42 -3.31
CA ALA A 344 -10.88 17.80 -1.91
C ALA A 344 -12.16 18.62 -1.68
N THR A 345 -12.68 19.31 -2.70
CA THR A 345 -13.91 20.13 -2.55
C THR A 345 -15.18 19.29 -2.36
N ALA A 346 -15.10 17.98 -2.57
CA ALA A 346 -16.17 17.05 -2.23
C ALA A 346 -16.29 16.81 -0.71
N GLU A 347 -15.25 17.13 0.07
CA GLU A 347 -15.24 16.98 1.52
C GLU A 347 -15.92 18.17 2.21
N ARG A 348 -17.18 17.99 2.61
CA ARG A 348 -18.00 19.06 3.22
C ARG A 348 -17.98 19.07 4.75
N ASP A 349 -17.57 17.96 5.36
CA ASP A 349 -17.60 17.75 6.80
C ASP A 349 -16.24 18.00 7.49
N ILE A 350 -15.22 18.41 6.72
CA ILE A 350 -13.89 18.75 7.23
C ILE A 350 -13.86 20.22 7.63
N ASP A 351 -13.21 20.54 8.75
CA ASP A 351 -12.99 21.91 9.21
C ASP A 351 -12.45 22.78 8.05
N PRO A 352 -13.07 23.93 7.73
CA PRO A 352 -12.65 24.78 6.60
C PRO A 352 -11.19 25.21 6.64
N GLN A 353 -10.60 25.35 7.84
CA GLN A 353 -9.18 25.64 8.01
C GLN A 353 -8.32 24.46 7.54
N VAL A 354 -8.63 23.24 7.98
CA VAL A 354 -7.91 22.03 7.59
C VAL A 354 -8.08 21.74 6.11
N LEU A 355 -9.29 21.94 5.56
CA LEU A 355 -9.58 21.71 4.15
C LEU A 355 -8.69 22.54 3.23
N ARG A 356 -8.28 23.75 3.64
CA ARG A 356 -7.34 24.61 2.91
C ARG A 356 -5.90 24.08 2.90
N TRP A 357 -5.57 23.13 3.76
CA TRP A 357 -4.26 22.47 3.78
C TRP A 357 -4.22 21.23 2.87
N LEU A 358 -5.37 20.83 2.32
CA LEU A 358 -5.51 19.63 1.51
C LEU A 358 -5.52 19.96 0.00
N ALA A 359 -4.77 19.16 -0.76
CA ALA A 359 -4.77 19.12 -2.21
C ALA A 359 -4.90 17.67 -2.68
N PHE A 360 -6.04 17.32 -3.29
CA PHE A 360 -6.26 16.03 -3.97
C PHE A 360 -5.86 16.16 -5.45
N ALA A 361 -6.11 15.14 -6.29
CA ALA A 361 -5.63 15.12 -7.68
C ALA A 361 -6.03 16.38 -8.49
N ARG A 362 -7.26 16.88 -8.34
CA ARG A 362 -7.71 18.14 -8.99
C ARG A 362 -6.90 19.35 -8.51
N GLN A 363 -6.71 19.50 -7.20
CA GLN A 363 -5.97 20.62 -6.64
C GLN A 363 -4.49 20.55 -7.03
N LYS A 364 -3.86 19.36 -6.95
CA LYS A 364 -2.48 19.13 -7.39
C LYS A 364 -2.25 19.45 -8.86
N THR A 365 -3.24 19.15 -9.71
CA THR A 365 -3.23 19.57 -11.13
C THR A 365 -3.13 21.09 -11.25
N ALA A 366 -3.89 21.84 -10.44
CA ALA A 366 -3.82 23.31 -10.42
C ALA A 366 -2.49 23.83 -9.83
N GLU A 367 -1.92 23.16 -8.82
CA GLU A 367 -0.60 23.48 -8.28
C GLU A 367 0.48 23.38 -9.36
N ILE A 368 0.50 22.27 -10.11
CA ILE A 368 1.44 22.03 -11.21
C ILE A 368 1.35 23.14 -12.26
N VAL A 369 0.13 23.52 -12.67
CA VAL A 369 -0.09 24.58 -13.66
C VAL A 369 0.37 25.94 -13.14
N THR A 370 0.10 26.23 -11.87
CA THR A 370 0.53 27.48 -11.22
C THR A 370 2.05 27.57 -11.18
N LEU A 371 2.73 26.49 -10.78
CA LEU A 371 4.18 26.41 -10.74
C LEU A 371 4.81 26.52 -12.13
N ALA A 372 4.26 25.83 -13.13
CA ALA A 372 4.71 25.93 -14.52
C ALA A 372 4.59 27.36 -15.06
N LYS A 373 3.48 28.05 -14.75
CA LYS A 373 3.29 29.46 -15.08
C LYS A 373 4.33 30.34 -14.37
N GLY A 374 4.57 30.13 -13.08
CA GLY A 374 5.59 30.84 -12.31
C GLY A 374 7.00 30.66 -12.86
N LEU A 375 7.34 29.44 -13.31
CA LEU A 375 8.64 29.13 -13.92
C LEU A 375 8.78 29.76 -15.31
N ALA A 376 7.74 29.72 -16.14
CA ALA A 376 7.76 30.22 -17.51
C ALA A 376 7.66 31.75 -17.62
N GLN A 377 6.85 32.38 -16.76
CA GLN A 377 6.48 33.81 -16.85
C GLN A 377 7.02 34.64 -15.69
N GLY A 378 7.76 34.03 -14.77
CA GLY A 378 8.25 34.65 -13.54
C GLY A 378 7.20 34.67 -12.42
N THR A 379 7.69 34.68 -11.18
CA THR A 379 6.86 34.62 -9.95
C THR A 379 5.90 35.81 -9.82
N GLY A 380 6.20 36.95 -10.44
CA GLY A 380 5.29 38.09 -10.51
C GLY A 380 3.92 37.75 -11.12
N SER A 381 3.86 36.80 -12.05
CA SER A 381 2.63 36.35 -12.73
C SER A 381 1.68 35.51 -11.85
N ILE A 382 2.17 35.04 -10.71
CA ILE A 382 1.45 34.18 -9.74
C ILE A 382 1.51 34.77 -8.31
N THR A 383 1.75 36.08 -8.18
CA THR A 383 1.90 36.75 -6.87
C THR A 383 0.74 36.47 -5.91
N ALA A 384 -0.50 36.49 -6.42
CA ALA A 384 -1.69 36.24 -5.62
C ALA A 384 -1.77 34.76 -5.16
N ASP A 385 -1.33 33.83 -6.01
CA ASP A 385 -1.33 32.40 -5.68
C ASP A 385 -0.27 32.08 -4.62
N LEU A 386 0.93 32.67 -4.75
CA LEU A 386 1.99 32.60 -3.74
C LEU A 386 1.55 33.17 -2.40
N ALA A 387 0.89 34.33 -2.39
CA ALA A 387 0.41 34.95 -1.16
C ALA A 387 -0.64 34.08 -0.45
N ARG A 388 -1.55 33.43 -1.19
CA ARG A 388 -2.54 32.50 -0.61
C ARG A 388 -1.88 31.25 -0.09
N ASN A 389 -1.02 30.60 -0.88
CA ASN A 389 -0.29 29.41 -0.47
C ASN A 389 0.54 29.65 0.80
N ARG A 390 1.27 30.77 0.89
CA ARG A 390 2.01 31.16 2.09
C ARG A 390 1.09 31.35 3.30
N ALA A 391 -0.08 31.97 3.11
CA ALA A 391 -1.05 32.15 4.19
C ALA A 391 -1.65 30.81 4.66
N ASP A 392 -1.91 29.87 3.75
CA ASP A 392 -2.40 28.53 4.07
C ASP A 392 -1.35 27.73 4.84
N LEU A 393 -0.09 27.71 4.38
CA LEU A 393 1.03 27.07 5.07
C LEU A 393 1.25 27.68 6.46
N ALA A 394 1.28 29.02 6.57
CA ALA A 394 1.42 29.70 7.86
C ALA A 394 0.25 29.40 8.81
N SER A 395 -0.97 29.25 8.29
CA SER A 395 -2.12 28.87 9.11
C SER A 395 -1.98 27.46 9.68
N ARG A 396 -1.41 26.52 8.91
CA ARG A 396 -1.12 25.17 9.37
C ARG A 396 -0.01 25.16 10.41
N THR A 397 1.11 25.84 10.16
CA THR A 397 2.25 25.89 11.09
C THR A 397 1.89 26.53 12.44
N ASN A 398 0.97 27.49 12.46
CA ASN A 398 0.60 28.18 13.70
C ASN A 398 -0.71 27.66 14.33
N SER A 399 -1.26 26.55 13.83
CA SER A 399 -2.55 26.03 14.31
C SER A 399 -2.39 25.31 15.64
N PRO A 400 -3.35 25.46 16.59
CA PRO A 400 -3.39 24.60 17.78
C PRO A 400 -3.68 23.13 17.43
N ILE A 401 -4.17 22.83 16.21
CA ILE A 401 -4.37 21.46 15.73
C ILE A 401 -3.02 20.74 15.56
N THR A 402 -2.00 21.44 15.06
CA THR A 402 -0.68 20.88 14.73
C THR A 402 0.34 21.03 15.86
N HIS A 403 0.01 21.84 16.88
CA HIS A 403 0.85 22.17 18.03
C HIS A 403 0.03 22.14 19.34
N ASP A 404 -0.22 20.96 19.87
CA ASP A 404 -0.81 20.77 21.20
C ASP A 404 0.31 20.73 22.27
N PRO A 405 0.40 21.73 23.17
CA PRO A 405 1.46 21.79 24.18
C PRO A 405 1.51 20.57 25.11
N ALA A 406 0.36 19.95 25.42
CA ALA A 406 0.30 18.79 26.31
C ALA A 406 0.85 17.54 25.61
N VAL A 407 0.52 17.35 24.33
CA VAL A 407 1.08 16.25 23.53
C VAL A 407 2.59 16.40 23.38
N ARG A 408 3.07 17.61 23.05
CA ARG A 408 4.51 17.87 22.88
C ARG A 408 5.29 17.63 24.18
N ALA A 409 4.82 18.18 25.30
CA ALA A 409 5.46 17.96 26.60
C ALA A 409 5.50 16.47 26.98
N ARG A 410 4.46 15.69 26.60
CA ARG A 410 4.42 14.25 26.85
C ARG A 410 5.43 13.48 25.98
N VAL A 411 5.58 13.83 24.71
CA VAL A 411 6.59 13.25 23.81
C VAL A 411 8.00 13.58 24.29
N ASP A 412 8.26 14.82 24.68
CA ASP A 412 9.57 15.27 25.19
C ASP A 412 9.98 14.58 26.49
N ALA A 413 9.02 14.03 27.25
CA ALA A 413 9.26 13.30 28.49
C ALA A 413 9.57 11.80 28.27
N VAL A 414 9.45 11.28 27.04
CA VAL A 414 9.75 9.86 26.75
C VAL A 414 11.23 9.58 26.95
N THR A 415 11.53 8.49 27.65
CA THR A 415 12.88 7.99 27.89
C THR A 415 13.06 6.60 27.30
N ASP A 416 14.31 6.16 27.12
CA ASP A 416 14.61 4.78 26.66
C ASP A 416 13.99 3.70 27.57
N ALA A 417 13.80 3.99 28.86
CA ALA A 417 13.18 3.08 29.80
C ALA A 417 11.69 2.86 29.50
N ASP A 418 11.01 3.88 28.94
CA ASP A 418 9.61 3.78 28.54
C ASP A 418 9.42 2.84 27.35
N GLY A 419 10.47 2.50 26.60
CA GLY A 419 10.42 1.50 25.53
C GLY A 419 10.76 0.07 25.97
N ARG A 420 10.90 -0.22 27.28
CA ARG A 420 11.35 -1.53 27.76
C ARG A 420 10.35 -2.14 28.74
N ARG A 421 10.06 -3.43 28.56
CA ARG A 421 9.28 -4.20 29.54
C ARG A 421 10.01 -4.22 30.89
N SER A 422 9.24 -4.31 31.97
CA SER A 422 9.77 -4.33 33.35
C SER A 422 10.62 -5.57 33.69
N ALA A 423 10.54 -6.63 32.87
CA ALA A 423 11.31 -7.86 33.03
C ALA A 423 11.71 -8.44 31.65
N PRO A 424 12.85 -9.16 31.56
CA PRO A 424 13.25 -9.87 30.34
C PRO A 424 12.31 -11.04 30.06
N TYR A 425 12.25 -11.46 28.80
CA TYR A 425 11.27 -12.44 28.32
C TYR A 425 11.27 -13.76 29.11
N GLU A 426 12.44 -14.25 29.56
CA GLU A 426 12.54 -15.50 30.32
C GLU A 426 11.75 -15.46 31.63
N GLN A 427 11.70 -14.30 32.29
CA GLN A 427 10.88 -14.11 33.49
C GLN A 427 9.42 -13.88 33.15
N ARG A 428 9.13 -13.19 32.03
CA ARG A 428 7.77 -12.92 31.57
C ARG A 428 7.05 -14.22 31.18
N THR A 429 7.69 -15.09 30.40
CA THR A 429 7.08 -16.35 29.95
C THR A 429 6.71 -17.27 31.13
N GLU A 430 7.51 -17.29 32.20
CA GLU A 430 7.18 -18.03 33.42
C GLU A 430 5.93 -17.46 34.11
N ALA A 431 5.87 -16.14 34.30
CA ALA A 431 4.72 -15.46 34.89
C ALA A 431 3.44 -15.64 34.05
N GLN A 432 3.56 -15.50 32.73
CA GLN A 432 2.46 -15.65 31.77
C GLN A 432 1.92 -17.08 31.76
N ARG A 433 2.79 -18.10 31.77
CA ARG A 433 2.35 -19.51 31.84
C ARG A 433 1.64 -19.82 33.15
N ALA A 434 2.14 -19.29 34.27
CA ALA A 434 1.50 -19.44 35.57
C ALA A 434 0.12 -18.76 35.62
N ALA A 435 -0.02 -17.58 35.02
CA ALA A 435 -1.26 -16.81 35.01
C ALA A 435 -2.32 -17.38 34.04
N LEU A 436 -1.90 -17.79 32.83
CA LEU A 436 -2.82 -18.20 31.77
C LEU A 436 -3.17 -19.70 31.79
N GLY A 437 -2.30 -20.56 32.35
CA GLY A 437 -2.55 -22.00 32.45
C GLY A 437 -2.78 -22.71 31.10
N LEU A 438 -2.17 -22.20 30.02
CA LEU A 438 -2.38 -22.73 28.66
C LEU A 438 -1.71 -24.11 28.46
N PRO A 439 -2.30 -24.98 27.63
CA PRO A 439 -1.65 -26.22 27.22
C PRO A 439 -0.49 -25.95 26.25
N LEU A 440 0.34 -26.98 25.99
CA LEU A 440 1.26 -26.95 24.85
C LEU A 440 0.50 -26.77 23.53
N LEU A 441 1.10 -26.10 22.55
CA LEU A 441 0.46 -25.76 21.27
C LEU A 441 -0.88 -25.03 21.44
N PRO A 442 -0.98 -23.93 22.21
CA PRO A 442 -2.24 -23.23 22.45
C PRO A 442 -2.89 -22.76 21.13
N THR A 443 -4.21 -22.89 21.06
CA THR A 443 -5.02 -22.52 19.90
C THR A 443 -5.63 -21.13 20.07
N THR A 444 -5.59 -20.33 19.01
CA THR A 444 -6.25 -19.01 18.96
C THR A 444 -6.64 -18.64 17.52
N THR A 445 -7.28 -17.50 17.35
CA THR A 445 -7.51 -16.88 16.04
C THR A 445 -6.93 -15.47 16.04
N ILE A 446 -6.71 -14.87 14.87
CA ILE A 446 -5.99 -13.59 14.79
C ILE A 446 -6.83 -12.41 15.31
N GLY A 447 -8.14 -12.35 15.04
CA GLY A 447 -8.97 -11.24 15.52
C GLY A 447 -10.38 -11.28 14.93
N SER A 448 -10.56 -10.65 13.77
CA SER A 448 -11.87 -10.54 13.13
C SER A 448 -12.54 -11.88 12.78
N PHE A 449 -13.87 -11.93 12.92
CA PHE A 449 -14.74 -13.01 12.45
C PHE A 449 -15.55 -12.58 11.19
N PRO A 450 -16.24 -13.51 10.49
CA PRO A 450 -16.99 -13.23 9.27
C PRO A 450 -17.86 -11.97 9.33
N GLN A 451 -17.63 -11.02 8.42
CA GLN A 451 -18.41 -9.79 8.36
C GLN A 451 -19.71 -10.01 7.57
N THR A 452 -20.80 -10.22 8.29
CA THR A 452 -22.12 -10.56 7.75
C THR A 452 -22.82 -9.40 7.03
N THR A 453 -23.84 -9.72 6.24
CA THR A 453 -24.72 -8.73 5.61
C THR A 453 -25.46 -7.94 6.68
N GLU A 454 -25.86 -8.60 7.75
CA GLU A 454 -26.57 -8.06 8.91
C GLU A 454 -25.73 -6.99 9.62
N LEU A 455 -24.44 -7.25 9.85
CA LEU A 455 -23.49 -6.27 10.42
C LEU A 455 -23.27 -5.06 9.51
N ARG A 456 -23.24 -5.27 8.19
CA ARG A 456 -23.15 -4.16 7.21
C ARG A 456 -24.42 -3.33 7.20
N THR A 457 -25.57 -3.97 7.24
CA THR A 457 -26.89 -3.33 7.30
C THR A 457 -27.05 -2.54 8.60
N ALA A 458 -26.68 -3.10 9.75
CA ALA A 458 -26.75 -2.39 11.03
C ALA A 458 -25.93 -1.09 11.03
N ARG A 459 -24.72 -1.10 10.48
CA ARG A 459 -23.90 0.11 10.31
C ARG A 459 -24.52 1.11 9.34
N ALA A 460 -25.10 0.63 8.24
CA ALA A 460 -25.80 1.48 7.28
C ALA A 460 -27.07 2.09 7.87
N ASP A 461 -27.79 1.35 8.71
CA ASP A 461 -28.99 1.79 9.41
C ASP A 461 -28.66 2.86 10.46
N LEU A 462 -27.57 2.67 11.23
CA LEU A 462 -27.09 3.68 12.19
C LEU A 462 -26.73 4.98 11.46
N ARG A 463 -25.94 4.89 10.38
CA ARG A 463 -25.57 6.06 9.56
C ARG A 463 -26.78 6.77 8.95
N ALA A 464 -27.83 6.04 8.63
CA ALA A 464 -29.06 6.57 8.08
C ALA A 464 -30.09 7.00 9.15
N GLY A 465 -29.77 6.87 10.44
CA GLY A 465 -30.68 7.17 11.55
C GLY A 465 -31.90 6.24 11.65
N ARG A 466 -31.85 5.05 11.03
CA ARG A 466 -32.91 4.03 11.10
C ARG A 466 -32.87 3.22 12.40
N ILE A 467 -31.71 3.12 13.02
CA ILE A 467 -31.52 2.62 14.40
C ILE A 467 -30.70 3.66 15.17
N ASP A 468 -30.87 3.69 16.49
CA ASP A 468 -30.05 4.51 17.38
C ASP A 468 -28.79 3.75 17.84
N THR A 469 -27.93 4.45 18.58
CA THR A 469 -26.68 3.88 19.10
C THR A 469 -26.94 2.67 20.00
N ALA A 470 -27.94 2.73 20.88
CA ALA A 470 -28.27 1.62 21.77
C ALA A 470 -28.71 0.37 20.98
N GLY A 471 -29.57 0.53 19.98
CA GLY A 471 -29.98 -0.57 19.10
C GLY A 471 -28.84 -1.14 18.26
N TYR A 472 -27.87 -0.32 17.87
CA TYR A 472 -26.64 -0.79 17.22
C TYR A 472 -25.77 -1.59 18.21
N GLU A 473 -25.51 -1.05 19.40
CA GLU A 473 -24.67 -1.69 20.41
C GLU A 473 -25.22 -3.06 20.83
N GLU A 474 -26.53 -3.21 20.99
CA GLU A 474 -27.14 -4.52 21.30
C GLU A 474 -26.91 -5.55 20.18
N ARG A 475 -26.91 -5.13 18.91
CA ARG A 475 -26.57 -6.04 17.79
C ARG A 475 -25.11 -6.47 17.87
N ILE A 476 -24.19 -5.56 18.17
CA ILE A 476 -22.76 -5.87 18.32
C ILE A 476 -22.54 -6.83 19.50
N LYS A 477 -23.18 -6.59 20.64
CA LYS A 477 -23.12 -7.50 21.80
C LYS A 477 -23.60 -8.91 21.48
N ASN A 478 -24.71 -9.04 20.74
CA ASN A 478 -25.22 -10.34 20.31
C ASN A 478 -24.20 -11.10 19.44
N GLU A 479 -23.54 -10.41 18.52
CA GLU A 479 -22.51 -11.00 17.64
C GLU A 479 -21.27 -11.43 18.45
N ILE A 480 -20.81 -10.60 19.39
CA ILE A 480 -19.73 -10.95 20.32
C ILE A 480 -20.08 -12.23 21.09
N ARG A 481 -21.30 -12.32 21.65
CA ARG A 481 -21.76 -13.50 22.38
C ARG A 481 -21.75 -14.76 21.52
N ASP A 482 -22.23 -14.68 20.28
CA ASP A 482 -22.32 -15.84 19.39
C ASP A 482 -20.92 -16.30 18.92
N VAL A 483 -19.99 -15.35 18.72
CA VAL A 483 -18.58 -15.60 18.43
C VAL A 483 -17.89 -16.30 19.60
N LEU A 484 -18.03 -15.80 20.83
CA LEU A 484 -17.43 -16.41 22.02
C LEU A 484 -17.99 -17.81 22.27
N ALA A 485 -19.32 -17.97 22.26
CA ALA A 485 -19.98 -19.26 22.49
C ALA A 485 -19.52 -20.33 21.48
N PHE A 486 -19.31 -19.95 20.22
CA PHE A 486 -18.75 -20.86 19.23
C PHE A 486 -17.32 -21.26 19.56
N GLN A 487 -16.44 -20.30 19.87
CA GLN A 487 -15.03 -20.60 20.10
C GLN A 487 -14.83 -21.48 21.34
N GLU A 488 -15.59 -21.25 22.41
CA GLU A 488 -15.60 -22.13 23.58
C GLU A 488 -16.02 -23.56 23.22
N LYS A 489 -17.10 -23.71 22.44
CA LYS A 489 -17.57 -25.00 21.95
C LYS A 489 -16.54 -25.71 21.09
N ALA A 490 -15.87 -24.98 20.19
CA ALA A 490 -14.79 -25.50 19.35
C ALA A 490 -13.57 -25.91 20.18
N GLY A 491 -13.40 -25.30 21.36
CA GLY A 491 -12.34 -25.61 22.30
C GLY A 491 -11.07 -24.78 22.08
N ILE A 492 -11.21 -23.55 21.57
CA ILE A 492 -10.11 -22.60 21.35
C ILE A 492 -9.58 -22.07 22.70
N ASP A 493 -8.27 -22.11 22.94
CA ASP A 493 -7.69 -21.82 24.25
C ASP A 493 -7.68 -20.32 24.59
N VAL A 494 -7.37 -19.46 23.62
CA VAL A 494 -7.40 -17.99 23.75
C VAL A 494 -8.36 -17.39 22.73
N LEU A 495 -9.39 -16.69 23.21
CA LEU A 495 -10.52 -16.23 22.42
C LEU A 495 -10.33 -14.81 21.87
N VAL A 496 -11.17 -14.43 20.90
CA VAL A 496 -11.31 -13.06 20.40
C VAL A 496 -12.78 -12.66 20.37
N HIS A 497 -13.11 -11.37 20.45
CA HIS A 497 -14.49 -10.90 20.36
C HIS A 497 -15.03 -10.79 18.92
N GLY A 498 -14.16 -10.97 17.92
CA GLY A 498 -14.52 -11.02 16.50
C GLY A 498 -14.59 -9.66 15.79
N GLU A 499 -14.36 -8.56 16.51
CA GLU A 499 -14.36 -7.18 15.98
C GLU A 499 -15.61 -6.76 15.17
N PRO A 500 -16.85 -7.16 15.53
CA PRO A 500 -18.04 -6.84 14.76
C PRO A 500 -18.32 -5.33 14.66
N GLU A 501 -17.83 -4.54 15.62
CA GLU A 501 -17.93 -3.08 15.64
C GLU A 501 -17.05 -2.39 14.60
N ARG A 502 -16.00 -3.06 14.10
CA ARG A 502 -14.93 -2.43 13.30
C ARG A 502 -15.14 -2.62 11.81
N ASN A 503 -15.26 -1.50 11.08
CA ASN A 503 -15.29 -1.55 9.62
C ASN A 503 -13.90 -1.75 9.00
N ASP A 504 -12.90 -1.09 9.57
CA ASP A 504 -11.53 -1.03 9.10
C ASP A 504 -10.62 -0.84 10.32
N MET A 505 -9.44 -1.48 10.29
CA MET A 505 -8.57 -1.56 11.47
C MET A 505 -7.83 -0.26 11.77
N VAL A 506 -7.72 0.68 10.82
CA VAL A 506 -7.11 1.99 11.08
C VAL A 506 -8.20 3.04 11.25
N GLN A 507 -9.24 3.01 10.42
CA GLN A 507 -10.35 3.96 10.52
C GLN A 507 -11.03 3.92 11.90
N TYR A 508 -11.22 2.73 12.49
CA TYR A 508 -11.89 2.60 13.79
C TYR A 508 -11.18 3.38 14.89
N PHE A 509 -9.85 3.29 14.98
CA PHE A 509 -9.07 4.03 15.98
C PHE A 509 -8.93 5.50 15.59
N ALA A 510 -8.68 5.80 14.32
CA ALA A 510 -8.55 7.17 13.83
C ALA A 510 -9.79 8.03 14.15
N GLU A 511 -11.00 7.48 14.04
CA GLU A 511 -12.25 8.19 14.39
C GLU A 511 -12.39 8.53 15.89
N GLN A 512 -11.53 7.97 16.75
CA GLN A 512 -11.56 8.14 18.21
C GLN A 512 -10.32 8.84 18.76
N LEU A 513 -9.39 9.27 17.90
CA LEU A 513 -8.17 9.96 18.28
C LEU A 513 -8.22 11.42 17.84
N THR A 514 -7.77 12.32 18.71
CA THR A 514 -7.47 13.72 18.32
C THR A 514 -6.34 13.71 17.29
N GLY A 515 -6.34 14.68 16.38
CA GLY A 515 -5.32 14.82 15.33
C GLY A 515 -5.57 13.96 14.08
N TYR A 516 -6.48 12.98 14.16
CA TYR A 516 -7.00 12.26 12.99
C TYR A 516 -8.29 12.89 12.46
N LEU A 517 -8.51 12.75 11.16
CA LEU A 517 -9.79 13.06 10.51
C LEU A 517 -10.12 12.04 9.42
N ALA A 518 -11.41 11.75 9.30
CA ALA A 518 -11.94 10.84 8.29
C ALA A 518 -12.52 11.64 7.11
N THR A 519 -12.18 11.23 5.89
CA THR A 519 -12.78 11.76 4.67
C THR A 519 -14.07 11.02 4.34
N GLN A 520 -14.96 11.62 3.53
CA GLN A 520 -16.13 10.94 2.95
C GLN A 520 -15.87 10.43 1.54
N HIS A 521 -15.22 11.25 0.72
CA HIS A 521 -14.94 11.03 -0.70
C HIS A 521 -13.46 10.80 -1.02
N GLY A 522 -12.59 10.80 -0.01
CA GLY A 522 -11.14 10.55 -0.09
C GLY A 522 -10.72 9.11 -0.45
N TRP A 523 -11.36 8.52 -1.48
CA TRP A 523 -11.08 7.16 -1.94
C TRP A 523 -9.81 7.09 -2.78
N VAL A 524 -9.00 6.05 -2.56
CA VAL A 524 -7.82 5.70 -3.35
C VAL A 524 -7.92 4.23 -3.76
N GLN A 525 -7.51 3.91 -4.98
CA GLN A 525 -7.48 2.53 -5.45
C GLN A 525 -6.38 1.74 -4.73
N SER A 526 -6.73 0.61 -4.13
CA SER A 526 -5.75 -0.30 -3.55
C SER A 526 -5.44 -1.47 -4.47
N TYR A 527 -6.47 -2.13 -5.03
CA TYR A 527 -6.27 -3.15 -6.07
C TYR A 527 -7.58 -3.45 -6.79
N GLY A 528 -7.54 -3.70 -8.11
CA GLY A 528 -8.74 -4.01 -8.89
C GLY A 528 -9.87 -3.02 -8.63
N THR A 529 -11.03 -3.51 -8.18
CA THR A 529 -12.18 -2.65 -7.81
C THR A 529 -12.25 -2.35 -6.31
N ARG A 530 -11.24 -2.69 -5.51
CA ARG A 530 -11.16 -2.38 -4.08
C ARG A 530 -10.47 -1.02 -3.87
N TYR A 531 -11.14 -0.18 -3.08
CA TYR A 531 -10.69 1.15 -2.74
C TYR A 531 -10.61 1.27 -1.23
N VAL A 532 -9.61 2.00 -0.77
CA VAL A 532 -9.44 2.39 0.63
C VAL A 532 -9.78 3.87 0.78
N ARG A 533 -10.09 4.27 2.00
CA ARG A 533 -10.34 5.66 2.36
C ARG A 533 -9.46 5.99 3.57
N PRO A 534 -8.16 6.24 3.33
CA PRO A 534 -7.20 6.48 4.40
C PRO A 534 -7.66 7.64 5.28
N PRO A 535 -7.59 7.50 6.62
CA PRO A 535 -7.69 8.65 7.51
C PRO A 535 -6.56 9.65 7.23
N VAL A 536 -6.73 10.86 7.71
CA VAL A 536 -5.75 11.93 7.60
C VAL A 536 -5.23 12.26 8.98
N LEU A 537 -3.92 12.18 9.15
CA LEU A 537 -3.20 12.65 10.33
C LEU A 537 -2.90 14.12 10.13
N ALA A 538 -3.76 15.01 10.64
CA ALA A 538 -3.67 16.45 10.41
C ALA A 538 -3.11 17.25 11.59
N GLY A 539 -2.94 16.63 12.74
CA GLY A 539 -2.56 17.33 13.97
C GLY A 539 -1.74 16.48 14.93
N ASP A 540 -1.52 17.04 16.13
CA ASP A 540 -0.94 16.31 17.24
C ASP A 540 -1.94 15.29 17.79
N ILE A 541 -1.46 14.07 18.08
CA ILE A 541 -2.33 12.94 18.43
C ILE A 541 -2.47 12.78 19.95
N SER A 542 -3.71 12.60 20.41
CA SER A 542 -4.02 12.18 21.76
C SER A 542 -5.27 11.31 21.79
N ARG A 543 -5.39 10.48 22.83
CA ARG A 543 -6.58 9.66 23.08
C ARG A 543 -7.47 10.33 24.13
N PRO A 544 -8.62 10.92 23.75
CA PRO A 544 -9.50 11.59 24.70
C PRO A 544 -10.26 10.62 25.62
N GLU A 545 -10.66 9.45 25.11
CA GLU A 545 -11.49 8.47 25.81
C GLU A 545 -11.07 7.04 25.45
N PRO A 546 -11.37 6.03 26.31
CA PRO A 546 -11.14 4.63 25.97
C PRO A 546 -11.89 4.16 24.72
N MET A 547 -11.18 3.49 23.82
CA MET A 547 -11.66 3.20 22.46
C MET A 547 -12.29 1.80 22.33
N THR A 548 -11.77 0.83 23.07
CA THR A 548 -12.08 -0.61 22.93
C THR A 548 -12.46 -1.27 24.24
N VAL A 549 -12.13 -0.65 25.38
CA VAL A 549 -12.37 -1.17 26.73
C VAL A 549 -13.81 -1.64 26.94
N ARG A 550 -14.81 -0.89 26.47
CA ARG A 550 -16.23 -1.27 26.64
C ARG A 550 -16.56 -2.64 26.01
N TRP A 551 -15.94 -2.97 24.87
CA TRP A 551 -16.22 -4.20 24.13
C TRP A 551 -15.50 -5.38 24.76
N ILE A 552 -14.24 -5.20 25.16
CA ILE A 552 -13.49 -6.26 25.82
C ILE A 552 -14.08 -6.58 27.19
N SER A 553 -14.52 -5.56 27.95
CA SER A 553 -15.15 -5.76 29.26
C SER A 553 -16.45 -6.58 29.13
N TYR A 554 -17.23 -6.32 28.08
CA TYR A 554 -18.40 -7.15 27.77
C TYR A 554 -18.00 -8.58 27.37
N ALA A 555 -17.01 -8.76 26.49
CA ALA A 555 -16.54 -10.07 26.08
C ALA A 555 -16.01 -10.90 27.28
N ASN A 556 -15.17 -10.30 28.13
CA ASN A 556 -14.65 -10.91 29.36
C ASN A 556 -15.78 -11.29 30.34
N SER A 557 -16.94 -10.62 30.32
CA SER A 557 -18.08 -10.98 31.17
C SER A 557 -18.82 -12.26 30.74
N LEU A 558 -18.51 -12.79 29.55
CA LEU A 558 -19.22 -13.92 28.96
C LEU A 558 -18.46 -15.25 29.06
N THR A 559 -17.20 -15.24 29.50
CA THR A 559 -16.32 -16.42 29.49
C THR A 559 -15.25 -16.30 30.57
N ASP A 560 -14.81 -17.45 31.10
CA ASP A 560 -13.63 -17.53 31.98
C ASP A 560 -12.32 -17.73 31.21
N ARG A 561 -12.38 -17.93 29.88
CA ARG A 561 -11.18 -18.06 29.05
C ARG A 561 -10.56 -16.69 28.75
N PRO A 562 -9.23 -16.59 28.58
CA PRO A 562 -8.60 -15.34 28.16
C PRO A 562 -9.18 -14.86 26.81
N VAL A 563 -9.61 -13.60 26.74
CA VAL A 563 -10.05 -12.93 25.50
C VAL A 563 -9.02 -11.87 25.13
N LYS A 564 -8.60 -11.83 23.87
CA LYS A 564 -7.59 -10.87 23.41
C LYS A 564 -8.16 -9.45 23.28
N GLY A 565 -7.49 -8.49 23.93
CA GLY A 565 -7.60 -7.08 23.54
C GLY A 565 -6.97 -6.90 22.16
N MET A 566 -7.57 -6.08 21.29
CA MET A 566 -7.17 -6.01 19.87
C MET A 566 -6.91 -4.57 19.46
N LEU A 567 -5.69 -4.23 19.09
CA LEU A 567 -5.29 -2.89 18.64
C LEU A 567 -4.51 -2.96 17.33
N THR A 568 -4.56 -1.87 16.58
CA THR A 568 -3.65 -1.64 15.45
C THR A 568 -2.45 -0.86 15.95
N GLY A 569 -1.24 -1.31 15.62
CA GLY A 569 -0.01 -0.69 16.07
C GLY A 569 0.26 0.68 15.44
N PRO A 570 1.13 1.49 16.07
CA PRO A 570 1.40 2.86 15.65
C PRO A 570 1.95 2.97 14.22
N VAL A 571 2.78 2.04 13.76
CA VAL A 571 3.40 2.10 12.42
C VAL A 571 2.31 1.92 11.36
N THR A 572 1.39 0.98 11.55
CA THR A 572 0.26 0.74 10.65
C THR A 572 -0.76 1.87 10.69
N MET A 573 -1.02 2.43 11.87
CA MET A 573 -1.85 3.62 12.01
C MET A 573 -1.32 4.80 11.17
N LEU A 574 0.01 4.93 11.04
CA LEU A 574 0.64 5.89 10.12
C LEU A 574 0.56 5.43 8.66
N ALA A 575 1.07 4.24 8.35
CA ALA A 575 1.26 3.74 6.98
C ALA A 575 -0.03 3.66 6.14
N TRP A 576 -1.18 3.44 6.79
CA TRP A 576 -2.48 3.38 6.13
C TRP A 576 -3.32 4.65 6.31
N SER A 577 -2.66 5.74 6.71
CA SER A 577 -3.20 7.09 6.76
C SER A 577 -2.41 8.01 5.83
N PHE A 578 -3.01 9.15 5.47
CA PHE A 578 -2.24 10.27 4.94
C PHE A 578 -1.56 11.00 6.10
N VAL A 579 -0.27 10.73 6.28
CA VAL A 579 0.55 11.29 7.36
C VAL A 579 0.91 12.74 7.09
N ARG A 580 0.84 13.60 8.11
CA ARG A 580 1.35 14.98 8.06
C ARG A 580 2.81 15.04 7.57
N ASP A 581 3.12 16.04 6.76
CA ASP A 581 4.44 16.25 6.13
C ASP A 581 5.25 17.42 6.72
N ASP A 582 4.85 17.95 7.88
CA ASP A 582 5.46 19.08 8.57
C ASP A 582 6.36 18.66 9.76
N GLN A 583 6.54 17.36 10.01
CA GLN A 583 7.48 16.83 11.00
C GLN A 583 7.99 15.41 10.64
N PRO A 584 9.07 14.92 11.27
CA PRO A 584 9.55 13.55 11.08
C PRO A 584 8.49 12.48 11.41
N LEU A 585 8.49 11.36 10.66
CA LEU A 585 7.55 10.26 10.88
C LEU A 585 7.66 9.65 12.28
N GLY A 586 8.88 9.49 12.80
CA GLY A 586 9.13 8.97 14.16
C GLY A 586 8.47 9.82 15.26
N ASP A 587 8.43 11.14 15.10
CA ASP A 587 7.78 12.03 16.07
C ASP A 587 6.26 11.84 16.05
N THR A 588 5.66 11.69 14.86
CA THR A 588 4.22 11.34 14.74
C THR A 588 3.95 9.94 15.31
N ALA A 589 4.83 8.98 15.04
CA ALA A 589 4.68 7.61 15.52
C ALA A 589 4.70 7.51 17.04
N ARG A 590 5.56 8.28 17.73
CA ARG A 590 5.57 8.38 19.20
C ARG A 590 4.27 8.92 19.77
N GLN A 591 3.67 9.93 19.14
CA GLN A 591 2.38 10.46 19.57
C GLN A 591 1.26 9.40 19.47
N VAL A 592 1.21 8.66 18.36
CA VAL A 592 0.27 7.53 18.21
C VAL A 592 0.57 6.44 19.23
N ALA A 593 1.84 6.11 19.44
CA ALA A 593 2.26 5.08 20.39
C ALA A 593 1.83 5.41 21.83
N LEU A 594 1.98 6.67 22.26
CA LEU A 594 1.53 7.12 23.58
C LEU A 594 0.01 7.06 23.74
N ALA A 595 -0.74 7.41 22.69
CA ALA A 595 -2.20 7.30 22.68
C ALA A 595 -2.66 5.84 22.78
N LEU A 596 -2.00 4.93 22.06
CA LEU A 596 -2.27 3.49 22.13
C LEU A 596 -1.79 2.86 23.44
N ARG A 597 -0.69 3.36 24.03
CA ARG A 597 -0.19 2.92 25.34
C ARG A 597 -1.25 3.13 26.42
N ASP A 598 -1.97 4.25 26.39
CA ASP A 598 -3.06 4.50 27.34
C ASP A 598 -4.20 3.48 27.18
N GLU A 599 -4.54 3.13 25.93
CA GLU A 599 -5.55 2.11 25.65
C GLU A 599 -5.10 0.73 26.16
N ILE A 600 -3.82 0.37 25.97
CA ILE A 600 -3.26 -0.90 26.48
C ILE A 600 -3.32 -0.95 28.00
N ASN A 601 -2.94 0.13 28.68
CA ASN A 601 -3.00 0.20 30.13
C ASN A 601 -4.45 0.05 30.64
N ASP A 602 -5.42 0.66 29.96
CA ASP A 602 -6.83 0.53 30.33
C ASP A 602 -7.39 -0.87 30.04
N LEU A 603 -6.98 -1.51 28.94
CA LEU A 603 -7.32 -2.91 28.64
C LEU A 603 -6.80 -3.85 29.73
N GLU A 604 -5.55 -3.65 30.16
CA GLU A 604 -4.94 -4.42 31.24
C GLU A 604 -5.64 -4.18 32.59
N ALA A 605 -5.98 -2.92 32.90
CA ALA A 605 -6.72 -2.55 34.10
C ALA A 605 -8.15 -3.11 34.12
N ALA A 606 -8.76 -3.32 32.94
CA ALA A 606 -10.04 -4.00 32.78
C ALA A 606 -9.97 -5.53 32.87
N GLY A 607 -8.79 -6.09 33.19
CA GLY A 607 -8.59 -7.53 33.43
C GLY A 607 -8.19 -8.33 32.18
N THR A 608 -7.81 -7.66 31.09
CA THR A 608 -7.34 -8.34 29.88
C THR A 608 -5.89 -8.80 30.06
N SER A 609 -5.63 -10.11 29.98
CA SER A 609 -4.31 -10.71 30.18
C SER A 609 -3.53 -10.99 28.88
N VAL A 610 -4.20 -10.89 27.73
CA VAL A 610 -3.59 -11.04 26.41
C VAL A 610 -4.00 -9.85 25.54
N ILE A 611 -3.05 -9.05 25.09
CA ILE A 611 -3.30 -7.88 24.27
C ILE A 611 -2.51 -8.01 22.98
N GLN A 612 -3.22 -7.98 21.85
CA GLN A 612 -2.64 -8.07 20.52
C GLN A 612 -2.58 -6.68 19.88
N VAL A 613 -1.40 -6.33 19.38
CA VAL A 613 -1.10 -5.08 18.67
C VAL A 613 -0.53 -5.43 17.31
N ASP A 614 -1.32 -5.23 16.26
CA ASP A 614 -0.97 -5.73 14.92
C ASP A 614 -0.20 -4.68 14.11
N GLU A 615 0.90 -5.10 13.49
CA GLU A 615 1.73 -4.27 12.62
C GLU A 615 1.88 -4.83 11.21
N PRO A 616 0.76 -5.02 10.47
CA PRO A 616 0.83 -5.53 9.11
C PRO A 616 1.55 -4.57 8.16
N ALA A 617 1.74 -3.28 8.47
CA ALA A 617 2.40 -2.34 7.57
C ALA A 617 3.88 -2.05 7.87
N LEU A 618 4.47 -2.74 8.86
CA LEU A 618 5.89 -2.57 9.24
C LEU A 618 6.85 -2.84 8.07
N ARG A 619 6.54 -3.80 7.20
CA ARG A 619 7.34 -4.06 6.00
C ARG A 619 6.85 -3.27 4.78
N GLU A 620 5.54 -3.03 4.66
CA GLU A 620 4.93 -2.31 3.54
C GLU A 620 5.52 -0.90 3.32
N THR A 621 5.97 -0.26 4.39
CA THR A 621 6.55 1.10 4.34
C THR A 621 8.05 1.12 4.57
N LEU A 622 8.70 -0.05 4.51
CA LEU A 622 10.15 -0.14 4.51
C LEU A 622 10.68 0.66 3.30
N PRO A 623 11.65 1.57 3.50
CA PRO A 623 12.20 2.37 2.40
C PRO A 623 12.67 1.50 1.23
N LEU A 624 12.56 1.99 0.00
CA LEU A 624 12.94 1.21 -1.19
C LEU A 624 14.45 0.95 -1.29
N ARG A 625 15.25 1.68 -0.53
CA ARG A 625 16.71 1.58 -0.50
C ARG A 625 17.19 1.05 0.84
N THR A 626 18.05 0.05 0.77
CA THR A 626 18.60 -0.68 1.91
C THR A 626 19.30 0.26 2.91
N ALA A 627 19.98 1.30 2.39
CA ALA A 627 20.68 2.29 3.19
C ALA A 627 19.77 3.05 4.18
N ASP A 628 18.46 3.14 3.88
CA ASP A 628 17.51 3.89 4.69
C ASP A 628 16.70 2.98 5.64
N HIS A 629 16.83 1.65 5.53
CA HIS A 629 16.10 0.68 6.36
C HIS A 629 16.38 0.86 7.86
N ALA A 630 17.65 1.05 8.24
CA ALA A 630 18.04 1.11 9.65
C ALA A 630 17.35 2.27 10.39
N ALA A 631 17.36 3.47 9.79
CA ALA A 631 16.70 4.64 10.36
C ALA A 631 15.18 4.47 10.46
N TYR A 632 14.56 3.80 9.50
CA TYR A 632 13.13 3.48 9.56
C TYR A 632 12.81 2.48 10.69
N LEU A 633 13.52 1.36 10.73
CA LEU A 633 13.29 0.29 11.69
C LEU A 633 13.56 0.73 13.13
N GLU A 634 14.49 1.66 13.35
CA GLU A 634 14.77 2.24 14.66
C GLU A 634 13.52 2.89 15.28
N TRP A 635 12.91 3.88 14.61
CA TRP A 635 11.72 4.54 15.16
C TRP A 635 10.48 3.64 15.11
N ALA A 636 10.37 2.75 14.12
CA ALA A 636 9.21 1.87 13.97
C ALA A 636 9.12 0.87 15.13
N THR A 637 10.24 0.19 15.44
CA THR A 637 10.32 -0.76 16.55
C THR A 637 10.29 -0.05 17.91
N GLU A 638 10.88 1.14 18.03
CA GLU A 638 10.74 2.00 19.22
C GLU A 638 9.28 2.36 19.49
N SER A 639 8.53 2.79 18.47
CA SER A 639 7.12 3.19 18.61
C SER A 639 6.24 2.02 19.04
N PHE A 640 6.45 0.84 18.46
CA PHE A 640 5.75 -0.37 18.89
C PHE A 640 6.05 -0.68 20.36
N ARG A 641 7.32 -0.70 20.76
CA ARG A 641 7.71 -0.96 22.15
C ARG A 641 7.19 0.10 23.12
N LEU A 642 7.20 1.37 22.74
CA LEU A 642 6.64 2.47 23.53
C LEU A 642 5.13 2.27 23.78
N THR A 643 4.44 1.65 22.82
CA THR A 643 3.02 1.30 22.95
C THR A 643 2.83 0.17 23.98
N THR A 644 3.65 -0.88 23.93
CA THR A 644 3.38 -2.15 24.63
C THR A 644 4.15 -2.37 25.94
N SER A 645 5.22 -1.63 26.19
CA SER A 645 6.15 -1.89 27.30
C SER A 645 5.57 -1.66 28.70
N GLY A 646 4.47 -0.89 28.80
CA GLY A 646 3.86 -0.49 30.08
C GLY A 646 3.15 -1.61 30.85
N VAL A 647 2.92 -2.76 30.21
CA VAL A 647 2.18 -3.88 30.81
C VAL A 647 3.02 -4.69 31.79
N ARG A 648 2.35 -5.35 32.74
CA ARG A 648 2.95 -6.23 33.73
C ARG A 648 3.63 -7.46 33.08
N PRO A 649 4.55 -8.13 33.78
CA PRO A 649 5.21 -9.34 33.27
C PRO A 649 4.24 -10.49 32.97
N ASP A 650 3.10 -10.57 33.66
CA ASP A 650 2.09 -11.63 33.50
C ASP A 650 1.07 -11.36 32.37
N THR A 651 1.08 -10.16 31.79
CA THR A 651 0.31 -9.82 30.59
C THR A 651 1.11 -10.17 29.34
N GLN A 652 0.49 -10.89 28.40
CA GLN A 652 1.08 -11.21 27.11
C GLN A 652 0.80 -10.13 26.06
N ILE A 653 1.86 -9.70 25.37
CA ILE A 653 1.77 -8.90 24.15
C ILE A 653 1.89 -9.81 22.94
N HIS A 654 0.83 -9.83 22.13
CA HIS A 654 0.81 -10.51 20.84
C HIS A 654 1.00 -9.49 19.72
N THR A 655 1.58 -9.91 18.60
CA THR A 655 1.55 -9.11 17.36
C THR A 655 1.35 -10.00 16.15
N HIS A 656 0.52 -9.55 15.22
CA HIS A 656 0.34 -10.19 13.93
C HIS A 656 1.02 -9.39 12.81
N MET A 657 1.65 -10.12 11.89
CA MET A 657 2.24 -9.57 10.67
C MET A 657 1.82 -10.40 9.45
N CYS A 658 1.29 -9.73 8.43
CA CYS A 658 0.73 -10.35 7.21
C CYS A 658 1.79 -10.67 6.14
N TYR A 659 2.89 -11.35 6.50
CA TYR A 659 3.94 -11.72 5.54
C TYR A 659 4.38 -13.17 5.73
N ALA A 660 4.82 -13.78 4.62
CA ALA A 660 5.29 -15.16 4.59
C ALA A 660 6.82 -15.30 4.47
N GLU A 661 7.52 -14.20 4.18
CA GLU A 661 8.97 -14.12 4.04
C GLU A 661 9.46 -12.92 4.84
N PHE A 662 10.46 -13.09 5.70
CA PHE A 662 10.91 -12.03 6.60
C PHE A 662 12.32 -11.52 6.30
N GLY A 663 13.18 -12.35 5.69
CA GLY A 663 14.48 -11.91 5.16
C GLY A 663 15.20 -10.91 6.08
N ASP A 664 15.41 -9.69 5.58
CA ASP A 664 16.15 -8.63 6.26
C ASP A 664 15.46 -8.01 7.50
N ILE A 665 14.19 -8.33 7.78
CA ILE A 665 13.43 -7.74 8.90
C ILE A 665 13.29 -8.66 10.11
N VAL A 666 13.89 -9.86 10.12
CA VAL A 666 13.77 -10.78 11.27
C VAL A 666 14.34 -10.16 12.55
N GLN A 667 15.44 -9.40 12.46
CA GLN A 667 15.98 -8.67 13.61
C GLN A 667 14.98 -7.64 14.13
N ALA A 668 14.31 -6.90 13.24
CA ALA A 668 13.30 -5.91 13.65
C ALA A 668 12.14 -6.58 14.40
N ILE A 669 11.76 -7.81 14.02
CA ILE A 669 10.73 -8.61 14.70
C ILE A 669 11.20 -9.03 16.10
N ASP A 670 12.48 -9.37 16.25
CA ASP A 670 13.07 -9.57 17.58
C ASP A 670 13.02 -8.27 18.41
N ASP A 671 13.40 -7.16 17.80
CA ASP A 671 13.45 -5.84 18.45
C ASP A 671 12.08 -5.31 18.89
N LEU A 672 10.96 -5.86 18.38
CA LEU A 672 9.61 -5.55 18.89
C LEU A 672 9.38 -6.00 20.33
N ASP A 673 10.13 -6.99 20.82
CA ASP A 673 9.98 -7.63 22.14
C ASP A 673 8.54 -8.12 22.45
N ALA A 674 7.78 -8.50 21.42
CA ALA A 674 6.48 -9.14 21.56
C ALA A 674 6.64 -10.57 22.13
N ASP A 675 5.75 -10.95 23.04
CA ASP A 675 5.81 -12.25 23.72
C ASP A 675 5.40 -13.40 22.79
N VAL A 676 4.44 -13.13 21.89
CA VAL A 676 3.95 -14.06 20.87
C VAL A 676 3.82 -13.33 19.53
N ILE A 677 4.38 -13.91 18.46
CA ILE A 677 4.17 -13.41 17.08
C ILE A 677 3.31 -14.38 16.29
N SER A 678 2.39 -13.89 15.46
CA SER A 678 1.60 -14.70 14.53
C SER A 678 1.84 -14.28 13.09
N LEU A 679 2.13 -15.23 12.20
CA LEU A 679 2.70 -14.99 10.88
C LEU A 679 1.96 -15.82 9.82
N GLU A 680 1.87 -15.33 8.59
CA GLU A 680 1.31 -16.09 7.47
C GLU A 680 2.29 -17.20 7.05
N ALA A 681 1.82 -18.44 6.94
CA ALA A 681 2.69 -19.58 6.63
C ALA A 681 2.04 -20.73 5.87
N ALA A 682 0.71 -20.77 5.76
CA ALA A 682 0.03 -21.95 5.20
C ALA A 682 0.41 -22.19 3.72
N ARG A 683 0.59 -21.11 2.94
CA ARG A 683 1.00 -21.16 1.54
C ARG A 683 2.50 -21.39 1.33
N SER A 684 3.34 -20.95 2.27
CA SER A 684 4.80 -21.10 2.21
C SER A 684 5.32 -22.38 2.87
N HIS A 685 4.43 -23.31 3.23
CA HIS A 685 4.78 -24.60 3.84
C HIS A 685 5.72 -24.50 5.06
N MET A 686 5.45 -23.55 5.97
CA MET A 686 6.24 -23.32 7.18
C MET A 686 7.68 -22.79 6.95
N GLN A 687 7.96 -22.17 5.81
CA GLN A 687 9.26 -21.55 5.54
C GLN A 687 9.69 -20.58 6.66
N VAL A 688 8.78 -19.71 7.11
CA VAL A 688 9.03 -18.76 8.19
C VAL A 688 9.51 -19.42 9.50
N ALA A 689 9.04 -20.63 9.82
CA ALA A 689 9.48 -21.33 11.02
C ALA A 689 10.99 -21.63 10.97
N ARG A 690 11.51 -21.95 9.78
CA ARG A 690 12.96 -22.17 9.57
C ARG A 690 13.75 -20.87 9.62
N GLU A 691 13.20 -19.77 9.11
CA GLU A 691 13.83 -18.44 9.20
C GLU A 691 14.00 -18.03 10.68
N LEU A 692 12.94 -18.18 11.48
CA LEU A 692 12.97 -17.91 12.93
C LEU A 692 13.99 -18.81 13.65
N ALA A 693 14.03 -20.10 13.32
CA ALA A 693 14.98 -21.04 13.92
C ALA A 693 16.44 -20.70 13.54
N SER A 694 16.69 -20.32 12.29
CA SER A 694 18.03 -19.93 11.81
C SER A 694 18.52 -18.64 12.46
N HIS A 695 17.61 -17.70 12.74
CA HIS A 695 17.91 -16.49 13.50
C HIS A 695 18.10 -16.75 15.00
N GLY A 696 17.62 -17.88 15.51
CA GLY A 696 17.63 -18.17 16.94
C GLY A 696 16.56 -17.42 17.73
N TYR A 697 15.41 -17.13 17.11
CA TYR A 697 14.32 -16.36 17.72
C TYR A 697 13.93 -16.94 19.11
N PRO A 698 13.95 -16.13 20.19
CA PRO A 698 13.83 -16.65 21.55
C PRO A 698 12.38 -16.88 22.01
N ARG A 699 11.40 -16.21 21.41
CA ARG A 699 10.02 -16.11 21.92
C ARG A 699 9.02 -17.02 21.23
N GLU A 700 7.74 -16.93 21.58
CA GLU A 700 6.69 -17.81 21.03
C GLU A 700 6.25 -17.33 19.65
N ALA A 701 5.89 -18.26 18.77
CA ALA A 701 5.51 -17.97 17.40
C ALA A 701 4.37 -18.89 16.94
N GLY A 702 3.45 -18.32 16.15
CA GLY A 702 2.32 -19.00 15.53
C GLY A 702 2.32 -18.83 14.02
N PRO A 703 3.13 -19.61 13.28
CA PRO A 703 3.00 -19.72 11.84
C PRO A 703 1.63 -20.32 11.47
N GLY A 704 0.87 -19.64 10.61
CA GLY A 704 -0.50 -20.02 10.29
C GLY A 704 -0.62 -21.40 9.63
N VAL A 705 -1.64 -22.16 10.05
CA VAL A 705 -1.95 -23.52 9.53
C VAL A 705 -3.22 -23.58 8.66
N TYR A 706 -3.84 -22.43 8.43
CA TYR A 706 -5.07 -22.30 7.64
C TYR A 706 -4.99 -21.04 6.77
N ASP A 707 -4.90 -21.26 5.44
CA ASP A 707 -4.99 -20.20 4.43
C ASP A 707 -6.39 -19.60 4.41
N ILE A 708 -6.50 -18.44 5.06
CA ILE A 708 -7.78 -17.74 5.16
C ILE A 708 -8.18 -17.08 3.85
N HIS A 709 -7.35 -17.01 2.80
CA HIS A 709 -7.72 -16.37 1.54
C HIS A 709 -8.42 -17.32 0.56
N SER A 710 -8.53 -18.60 0.94
CA SER A 710 -9.25 -19.63 0.20
C SER A 710 -10.57 -19.98 0.90
N PRO A 711 -11.68 -20.21 0.17
CA PRO A 711 -12.90 -20.78 0.74
C PRO A 711 -12.77 -22.29 1.02
N ARG A 712 -11.65 -22.92 0.66
CA ARG A 712 -11.40 -24.34 0.91
C ARG A 712 -11.23 -24.59 2.41
N ILE A 713 -11.93 -25.60 2.92
CA ILE A 713 -11.79 -26.06 4.31
C ILE A 713 -10.61 -27.05 4.38
N PRO A 714 -9.51 -26.72 5.10
CA PRO A 714 -8.42 -27.68 5.33
C PRO A 714 -8.88 -28.78 6.30
N SER A 715 -8.40 -30.00 6.07
CA SER A 715 -8.61 -31.12 6.99
C SER A 715 -7.73 -30.99 8.25
N ALA A 716 -8.14 -31.67 9.33
CA ALA A 716 -7.34 -31.73 10.56
C ALA A 716 -5.96 -32.39 10.32
N GLU A 717 -5.86 -33.33 9.37
CA GLU A 717 -4.61 -33.99 9.02
C GLU A 717 -3.64 -33.05 8.30
N GLU A 718 -4.12 -32.23 7.36
CA GLU A 718 -3.32 -31.18 6.71
C GLU A 718 -2.76 -30.19 7.74
N ALA A 719 -3.62 -29.71 8.64
CA ALA A 719 -3.18 -28.80 9.72
C ALA A 719 -2.18 -29.48 10.67
N ALA A 720 -2.41 -30.74 11.05
CA ALA A 720 -1.47 -31.49 11.89
C ALA A 720 -0.12 -31.72 11.20
N ALA A 721 -0.11 -31.99 9.89
CA ALA A 721 1.13 -32.12 9.12
C ALA A 721 1.94 -30.81 9.10
N LEU A 722 1.27 -29.66 8.97
CA LEU A 722 1.91 -28.36 9.09
C LEU A 722 2.47 -28.11 10.50
N LEU A 723 1.73 -28.48 11.54
CA LEU A 723 2.21 -28.38 12.93
C LEU A 723 3.45 -29.24 13.19
N ARG A 724 3.48 -30.49 12.69
CA ARG A 724 4.67 -31.35 12.80
C ARG A 724 5.88 -30.73 12.14
N LYS A 725 5.72 -30.13 10.94
CA LYS A 725 6.79 -29.36 10.29
C LYS A 725 7.23 -28.15 11.12
N GLY A 726 6.30 -27.44 11.73
CA GLY A 726 6.61 -26.34 12.64
C GLY A 726 7.46 -26.81 13.83
N LEU A 727 7.14 -27.98 14.40
CA LEU A 727 7.87 -28.58 15.52
C LEU A 727 9.30 -29.04 15.17
N GLU A 728 9.62 -29.23 13.88
CA GLU A 728 11.01 -29.47 13.45
C GLU A 728 11.90 -28.23 13.67
N ALA A 729 11.31 -27.03 13.73
CA ALA A 729 12.03 -25.76 13.83
C ALA A 729 11.78 -25.01 15.15
N ILE A 730 10.58 -25.12 15.73
CA ILE A 730 10.15 -24.40 16.92
C ILE A 730 9.78 -25.39 18.03
N PRO A 731 10.38 -25.30 19.24
CA PRO A 731 10.04 -26.16 20.37
C PRO A 731 8.54 -26.12 20.73
N PRO A 732 7.95 -27.23 21.23
CA PRO A 732 6.53 -27.30 21.56
C PRO A 732 6.02 -26.23 22.52
N GLN A 733 6.87 -25.76 23.44
CA GLN A 733 6.52 -24.74 24.43
C GLN A 733 6.40 -23.33 23.83
N ARG A 734 6.84 -23.14 22.58
CA ARG A 734 6.86 -21.85 21.87
C ARG A 734 6.00 -21.82 20.62
N LEU A 735 5.42 -22.95 20.21
CA LEU A 735 4.61 -23.02 18.99
C LEU A 735 3.13 -22.77 19.30
N TRP A 736 2.50 -21.80 18.63
CA TRP A 736 1.07 -21.53 18.68
C TRP A 736 0.33 -22.11 17.46
N VAL A 737 -0.97 -22.33 17.59
CA VAL A 737 -1.84 -22.83 16.51
C VAL A 737 -2.89 -21.78 16.18
N ASN A 738 -2.77 -21.18 14.99
CA ASN A 738 -3.68 -20.14 14.51
C ASN A 738 -3.86 -20.19 12.97
N PRO A 739 -4.89 -19.52 12.44
CA PRO A 739 -5.00 -19.23 11.01
C PRO A 739 -3.91 -18.27 10.54
N ASP A 740 -3.76 -18.12 9.22
CA ASP A 740 -2.83 -17.15 8.61
C ASP A 740 -3.16 -15.69 8.97
N CYS A 741 -4.44 -15.29 8.98
CA CYS A 741 -4.88 -13.93 9.27
C CYS A 741 -6.30 -13.91 9.85
N GLY A 742 -6.92 -12.73 9.98
CA GLY A 742 -8.31 -12.56 10.42
C GLY A 742 -9.35 -13.15 9.45
N LEU A 743 -10.52 -13.52 9.96
CA LEU A 743 -11.56 -14.27 9.23
C LEU A 743 -12.65 -13.38 8.62
N LYS A 744 -12.46 -12.05 8.62
CA LYS A 744 -13.44 -11.05 8.13
C LYS A 744 -14.02 -11.33 6.75
N THR A 745 -13.21 -11.90 5.86
CA THR A 745 -13.56 -12.11 4.45
C THR A 745 -14.18 -13.47 4.16
N ARG A 746 -14.26 -14.35 5.17
CA ARG A 746 -14.82 -15.70 5.06
C ARG A 746 -16.31 -15.75 5.40
N GLY A 747 -16.95 -16.86 5.07
CA GLY A 747 -18.31 -17.21 5.48
C GLY A 747 -18.34 -18.05 6.76
N TRP A 748 -19.43 -17.98 7.52
CA TRP A 748 -19.58 -18.77 8.75
C TRP A 748 -19.44 -20.30 8.57
N PRO A 749 -20.00 -20.94 7.52
CA PRO A 749 -19.87 -22.39 7.35
C PRO A 749 -18.42 -22.87 7.22
N GLU A 750 -17.64 -22.20 6.36
CA GLU A 750 -16.21 -22.49 6.17
C GLU A 750 -15.40 -22.15 7.43
N THR A 751 -15.66 -21.00 8.07
CA THR A 751 -14.98 -20.61 9.32
C THR A 751 -15.16 -21.65 10.43
N ARG A 752 -16.38 -22.15 10.65
CA ARG A 752 -16.65 -23.11 11.74
C ARG A 752 -15.91 -24.42 11.51
N ALA A 753 -16.05 -25.00 10.32
CA ALA A 753 -15.41 -26.27 9.98
C ALA A 753 -13.87 -26.18 10.02
N SER A 754 -13.28 -25.12 9.49
CA SER A 754 -11.82 -24.93 9.49
C SER A 754 -11.26 -24.79 10.92
N LEU A 755 -11.95 -24.07 11.81
CA LEU A 755 -11.49 -23.89 13.19
C LEU A 755 -11.67 -25.15 14.04
N GLU A 756 -12.74 -25.92 13.83
CA GLU A 756 -12.92 -27.23 14.48
C GLU A 756 -11.80 -28.20 14.06
N ASN A 757 -11.44 -28.23 12.78
CA ASN A 757 -10.32 -29.02 12.27
C ASN A 757 -8.96 -28.57 12.83
N LEU A 758 -8.75 -27.26 12.96
CA LEU A 758 -7.54 -26.68 13.54
C LEU A 758 -7.37 -27.09 15.02
N VAL A 759 -8.44 -27.05 15.81
CA VAL A 759 -8.40 -27.51 17.21
C VAL A 759 -8.19 -29.03 17.29
N ALA A 760 -8.83 -29.81 16.41
CA ALA A 760 -8.61 -31.25 16.34
C ALA A 760 -7.15 -31.61 16.01
N ALA A 761 -6.52 -30.87 15.10
CA ALA A 761 -5.11 -31.01 14.76
C ALA A 761 -4.21 -30.74 15.97
N ALA A 762 -4.44 -29.63 16.69
CA ALA A 762 -3.68 -29.29 17.90
C ALA A 762 -3.80 -30.40 18.96
N ARG A 763 -5.01 -30.92 19.21
CA ARG A 763 -5.23 -32.03 20.15
C ARG A 763 -4.49 -33.30 19.75
N THR A 764 -4.47 -33.62 18.46
CA THR A 764 -3.75 -34.78 17.92
C THR A 764 -2.26 -34.66 18.19
N VAL A 765 -1.66 -33.53 17.83
CA VAL A 765 -0.22 -33.30 18.01
C VAL A 765 0.15 -33.20 19.50
N ARG A 766 -0.69 -32.61 20.35
CA ARG A 766 -0.48 -32.61 21.81
C ARG A 766 -0.40 -34.03 22.39
N ALA A 767 -1.25 -34.95 21.91
CA ALA A 767 -1.23 -36.34 22.37
C ALA A 767 0.03 -37.09 21.93
N GLU A 768 0.64 -36.71 20.81
CA GLU A 768 1.91 -37.27 20.32
C GLU A 768 3.13 -36.81 21.15
N LEU A 769 3.01 -35.67 21.84
CA LEU A 769 4.06 -35.07 22.67
C LEU A 769 3.98 -35.45 24.15
N ALA A 770 2.88 -36.09 24.57
CA ALA A 770 2.54 -36.39 25.96
C ALA A 770 3.25 -37.64 26.51
#